data_AF-A0A8C6CPZ5-F1
#
_entry.id   AF-A0A8C6CPZ5-F1
#
_cell.length_a   1.000
_cell.length_b   1.000
_cell.length_c   1.000
_cell.angle_alpha   90.00
_cell.angle_beta   90.00
_cell.angle_gamma   90.00
#
_symmetry.space_group_name_H-M   'P 1'
#
loop_
_entity.id
_entity.type
_entity.pdbx_description
1 polymer ?
#
loop_
_entity_poly.entity_id
_entity_poly.type
_entity_poly.pdbx_seq_one_letter_code
_entity_poly.pdbx_strand_id
1 'polypeptide(L)'
;MSSEFLAELRWEDGFAIPVANEENKTLEEQLSKLQDERSSMQDQLRDYEDRINAMTSHFKNVKQEFLFTQSLCKARDHEIESEEHFKMIAERELGRVKDEIQRLENEITSIREKKSDKENSIFKTTQKLDGLKCQMNWDQQALEAWLEESAHKDSDALTLQKYAQQDDNKIRALTLQLERLTVERNQRRKVLDNEFAETLSVQLELDKAAQDFRKIHNERQKLILQWESTIEQMQKRDKDINNCAVLDSLKATVNRSSSDLEALRKNISKIKMDINEETARLCKIKNHNQIGRKKLKQITEKTMSVEEKATNLEDILKEEERSVKEVEVQLNIVKDVLFKKVQELQTETMKEKALVSEIEGTRSSLKHLNRQLHKLDFETLQQQEIMYTQDFYIQQVERRMSRLKGEIDSEEKQALEAKTVELQKTLEEKNSALCLLETQIKKLRNDLYFTKKSNSKYHDEKQSLMTKINELTLFNDRSEKELTKAKALKQDLMIEDNLLKLEVKHTRELLHSKAEEVLSLEKRKQQLHTAMEERTEEIKVHKTMLASQIRYVDQERQNIAAQEKEELQREGDSLDAKINKAEKEIYALGNTLQVLNSCNNNYKQSFQKVTPSSAEYEVKIQLEEQKRAVDEKYRYKQRQIRELQEDIQSMENTLTVIEHLTNNVKEKVTEKQAYVLQLNKETEEQKPKLERVTKQCAKLIKEVRLLKDTKDETLEEQDIKLREVKQLHKIIDEMLVDIIQDNAEISVILQTYFQQSGLELPTSSTKGSRHSSRSPSQTSLLSARSSKSTSTSASQTSIKVLELSFPASPLTGSTSRPTSASSASSTGKSRKTKK
;
A
#
# COMPACT_ATOMS: atom_id res chain seq x y z
N MET A 1 -53.89 -95.52 -90.06
CA MET A 1 -52.82 -95.25 -91.05
C MET A 1 -52.54 -93.75 -91.14
N SER A 2 -52.26 -93.08 -90.02
CA SER A 2 -51.87 -91.65 -90.03
C SER A 2 -51.09 -91.21 -88.78
N SER A 3 -50.74 -92.13 -87.86
CA SER A 3 -49.83 -91.85 -86.74
C SER A 3 -48.35 -92.06 -87.09
N GLU A 4 -48.05 -92.77 -88.19
CA GLU A 4 -46.66 -92.92 -88.68
C GLU A 4 -46.17 -91.69 -89.47
N PHE A 5 -47.06 -90.91 -90.09
CA PHE A 5 -46.67 -89.70 -90.84
C PHE A 5 -46.36 -88.49 -89.94
N LEU A 6 -46.93 -88.44 -88.73
CA LEU A 6 -46.67 -87.36 -87.77
C LEU A 6 -45.39 -87.56 -86.94
N ALA A 7 -44.81 -88.76 -86.95
CA ALA A 7 -43.57 -89.07 -86.23
C ALA A 7 -42.29 -88.76 -87.04
N GLU A 8 -42.39 -88.55 -88.35
CA GLU A 8 -41.26 -88.16 -89.22
C GLU A 8 -40.97 -86.65 -89.21
N LEU A 9 -41.90 -85.83 -88.71
CA LEU A 9 -41.69 -84.41 -88.51
C LEU A 9 -41.16 -84.18 -87.09
N ARG A 10 -39.84 -84.08 -86.93
CA ARG A 10 -39.18 -83.68 -85.66
C ARG A 10 -39.61 -82.26 -85.24
N TRP A 11 -40.68 -82.16 -84.46
CA TRP A 11 -41.11 -80.92 -83.82
C TRP A 11 -40.81 -81.10 -82.34
N GLU A 12 -39.70 -80.51 -81.90
CA GLU A 12 -39.36 -80.47 -80.47
C GLU A 12 -40.32 -79.54 -79.73
N ASP A 13 -40.65 -79.96 -78.51
CA ASP A 13 -41.64 -79.39 -77.59
C ASP A 13 -41.14 -78.05 -77.02
N GLY A 14 -41.18 -77.02 -77.86
CA GLY A 14 -40.71 -75.67 -77.51
C GLY A 14 -41.18 -74.64 -78.52
N PHE A 15 -42.40 -74.15 -78.35
CA PHE A 15 -42.93 -72.82 -78.75
C PHE A 15 -42.42 -72.11 -80.04
N ALA A 16 -41.97 -72.84 -81.06
CA ALA A 16 -41.66 -72.28 -82.37
C ALA A 16 -42.78 -72.65 -83.35
N ILE A 17 -43.70 -71.72 -83.54
CA ILE A 17 -44.75 -71.81 -84.57
C ILE A 17 -44.05 -71.68 -85.93
N PRO A 18 -44.28 -72.57 -86.91
CA PRO A 18 -43.83 -72.35 -88.27
C PRO A 18 -44.55 -71.13 -88.84
N VAL A 19 -43.77 -70.11 -89.13
CA VAL A 19 -44.27 -68.85 -89.65
C VAL A 19 -44.83 -69.06 -91.07
N ALA A 20 -46.07 -68.65 -91.29
CA ALA A 20 -46.77 -68.85 -92.56
C ALA A 20 -46.23 -67.99 -93.74
N ASN A 21 -45.34 -67.03 -93.51
CA ASN A 21 -44.61 -66.27 -94.53
C ASN A 21 -43.23 -65.78 -94.00
N GLU A 22 -42.28 -65.46 -94.87
CA GLU A 22 -40.94 -64.97 -94.43
C GLU A 22 -41.01 -63.64 -93.67
N GLU A 23 -41.94 -62.76 -94.02
CA GLU A 23 -42.10 -61.44 -93.39
C GLU A 23 -42.35 -61.56 -91.88
N ASN A 24 -43.20 -62.49 -91.45
CA ASN A 24 -43.50 -62.65 -90.03
C ASN A 24 -42.30 -63.25 -89.24
N LYS A 25 -41.37 -63.97 -89.91
CA LYS A 25 -40.16 -64.51 -89.26
C LYS A 25 -39.16 -63.39 -89.01
N THR A 26 -39.04 -62.47 -89.97
CA THR A 26 -38.22 -61.26 -89.77
C THR A 26 -38.74 -60.38 -88.65
N LEU A 27 -40.07 -60.30 -88.46
CA LEU A 27 -40.70 -59.56 -87.36
C LEU A 27 -40.48 -60.22 -85.99
N GLU A 28 -40.54 -61.55 -85.89
CA GLU A 28 -40.19 -62.28 -84.66
C GLU A 28 -38.71 -62.12 -84.27
N GLU A 29 -37.80 -62.19 -85.24
CA GLU A 29 -36.37 -61.95 -84.98
C GLU A 29 -36.11 -60.51 -84.54
N GLN A 30 -36.82 -59.53 -85.11
CA GLN A 30 -36.76 -58.13 -84.65
C GLN A 30 -37.31 -57.97 -83.24
N LEU A 31 -38.42 -58.63 -82.91
CA LEU A 31 -38.98 -58.61 -81.54
C LEU A 31 -38.02 -59.23 -80.52
N SER A 32 -37.35 -60.34 -80.87
CA SER A 32 -36.34 -60.94 -80.00
C SER A 32 -35.15 -60.02 -79.76
N LYS A 33 -34.62 -59.38 -80.81
CA LYS A 33 -33.52 -58.41 -80.67
C LYS A 33 -33.92 -57.22 -79.79
N LEU A 34 -35.10 -56.65 -80.02
CA LEU A 34 -35.62 -55.56 -79.18
C LEU A 34 -35.84 -56.00 -77.73
N GLN A 35 -36.19 -57.26 -77.49
CA GLN A 35 -36.35 -57.82 -76.15
C GLN A 35 -35.00 -58.00 -75.43
N ASP A 36 -33.96 -58.46 -76.14
CA ASP A 36 -32.61 -58.56 -75.62
C ASP A 36 -32.01 -57.17 -75.34
N GLU A 37 -32.18 -56.21 -76.26
CA GLU A 37 -31.77 -54.82 -76.05
C GLU A 37 -32.49 -54.19 -74.85
N ARG A 38 -33.80 -54.41 -74.71
CA ARG A 38 -34.56 -53.97 -73.54
C ARG A 38 -33.99 -54.57 -72.26
N SER A 39 -33.64 -55.85 -72.24
CA SER A 39 -33.02 -56.51 -71.07
C SER A 39 -31.67 -55.88 -70.71
N SER A 40 -30.80 -55.67 -71.70
CA SER A 40 -29.49 -55.04 -71.48
C SER A 40 -29.61 -53.60 -70.98
N MET A 41 -30.56 -52.82 -71.51
CA MET A 41 -30.80 -51.45 -71.05
C MET A 41 -31.41 -51.43 -69.65
N GLN A 42 -32.22 -52.43 -69.31
CA GLN A 42 -32.81 -52.56 -67.97
C GLN A 42 -31.76 -52.94 -66.92
N ASP A 43 -30.78 -53.78 -67.26
CA ASP A 43 -29.65 -54.08 -66.38
C ASP A 43 -28.74 -52.87 -66.19
N GLN A 44 -28.44 -52.11 -67.26
CA GLN A 44 -27.69 -50.84 -67.14
C GLN A 44 -28.41 -49.82 -66.25
N LEU A 45 -29.74 -49.71 -66.39
CA LEU A 45 -30.54 -48.85 -65.52
C LEU A 45 -30.44 -49.26 -64.05
N ARG A 46 -30.47 -50.58 -63.77
CA ARG A 46 -30.30 -51.11 -62.41
C ARG A 46 -28.94 -50.77 -61.82
N ASP A 47 -27.87 -50.93 -62.62
CA ASP A 47 -26.50 -50.56 -62.19
C ASP A 47 -26.38 -49.06 -61.91
N TYR A 48 -27.02 -48.21 -62.73
CA TYR A 48 -27.06 -46.77 -62.49
C TYR A 48 -27.86 -46.43 -61.24
N GLU A 49 -29.00 -47.09 -60.99
CA GLU A 49 -29.78 -46.91 -59.76
C GLU A 49 -28.98 -47.30 -58.52
N ASP A 50 -28.30 -48.43 -58.54
CA ASP A 50 -27.45 -48.89 -57.42
C ASP A 50 -26.29 -47.92 -57.16
N ARG A 51 -25.65 -47.41 -58.23
CA ARG A 51 -24.61 -46.38 -58.10
C ARG A 51 -25.16 -45.08 -57.53
N ILE A 52 -26.33 -44.63 -57.99
CA ILE A 52 -27.00 -43.43 -57.48
C ILE A 52 -27.35 -43.61 -56.00
N ASN A 53 -27.86 -44.78 -55.61
CA ASN A 53 -28.18 -45.10 -54.22
C ASN A 53 -26.92 -45.10 -53.33
N ALA A 54 -25.83 -45.72 -53.78
CA ALA A 54 -24.56 -45.73 -53.07
C ALA A 54 -23.97 -44.31 -52.92
N MET A 55 -23.96 -43.51 -53.99
CA MET A 55 -23.49 -42.13 -53.95
C MET A 55 -24.37 -41.24 -53.06
N THR A 56 -25.69 -41.45 -53.07
CA THR A 56 -26.63 -40.72 -52.21
C THR A 56 -26.40 -41.06 -50.74
N SER A 57 -26.15 -42.34 -50.42
CA SER A 57 -25.79 -42.78 -49.07
C SER A 57 -24.45 -42.17 -48.61
N HIS A 58 -23.43 -42.22 -49.47
CA HIS A 58 -22.14 -41.59 -49.19
C HIS A 58 -22.27 -40.07 -48.99
N PHE A 59 -23.07 -39.38 -49.82
CA PHE A 59 -23.34 -37.95 -49.67
C PHE A 59 -24.03 -37.62 -48.34
N LYS A 60 -24.96 -38.46 -47.88
CA LYS A 60 -25.56 -38.31 -46.55
C LYS A 60 -24.50 -38.44 -45.45
N ASN A 61 -23.60 -39.41 -45.54
CA ASN A 61 -22.51 -39.58 -44.58
C ASN A 61 -21.56 -38.38 -44.59
N VAL A 62 -21.16 -37.90 -45.76
CA VAL A 62 -20.31 -36.69 -45.89
C VAL A 62 -21.01 -35.45 -45.32
N LYS A 63 -22.32 -35.30 -45.56
CA LYS A 63 -23.10 -34.20 -44.98
C LYS A 63 -23.17 -34.31 -43.45
N GLN A 64 -23.29 -35.52 -42.91
CA GLN A 64 -23.27 -35.75 -41.47
C GLN A 64 -21.89 -35.43 -40.86
N GLU A 65 -20.80 -35.88 -41.46
CA GLU A 65 -19.43 -35.54 -41.05
C GLU A 65 -19.16 -34.03 -41.13
N PHE A 66 -19.68 -33.36 -42.17
CA PHE A 66 -19.63 -31.91 -42.27
C PHE A 66 -20.37 -31.22 -41.11
N LEU A 67 -21.56 -31.70 -40.73
CA LEU A 67 -22.29 -31.14 -39.60
C LEU A 67 -21.57 -31.40 -38.27
N PHE A 68 -20.97 -32.58 -38.09
CA PHE A 68 -20.18 -32.88 -36.90
C PHE A 68 -18.95 -31.98 -36.80
N THR A 69 -18.18 -31.85 -37.87
CA THR A 69 -17.02 -30.95 -37.92
C THR A 69 -17.42 -29.49 -37.71
N GLN A 70 -18.53 -29.04 -38.31
CA GLN A 70 -19.07 -27.70 -38.06
C GLN A 70 -19.45 -27.49 -36.59
N SER A 71 -20.10 -28.48 -35.95
CA SER A 71 -20.44 -28.39 -34.52
C SER A 71 -19.20 -28.35 -33.64
N LEU A 72 -18.15 -29.09 -34.01
CA LEU A 72 -16.87 -29.08 -33.31
C LEU A 72 -16.15 -27.74 -33.46
N CYS A 73 -16.14 -27.16 -34.67
CA CYS A 73 -15.60 -25.82 -34.91
C CYS A 73 -16.32 -24.78 -34.05
N LYS A 74 -17.65 -24.80 -34.03
CA LYS A 74 -18.43 -23.90 -33.17
C LYS A 74 -18.06 -24.09 -31.69
N ALA A 75 -17.94 -25.32 -31.21
CA ALA A 75 -17.53 -25.55 -29.82
C ALA A 75 -16.13 -24.99 -29.53
N ARG A 76 -15.18 -25.13 -30.47
CA ARG A 76 -13.85 -24.51 -30.36
C ARG A 76 -13.91 -22.99 -30.37
N ASP A 77 -14.76 -22.39 -31.18
CA ASP A 77 -14.95 -20.93 -31.17
C ASP A 77 -15.45 -20.45 -29.80
N HIS A 78 -16.41 -21.15 -29.19
CA HIS A 78 -16.89 -20.82 -27.83
C HIS A 78 -15.81 -21.03 -26.76
N GLU A 79 -14.97 -22.06 -26.90
CA GLU A 79 -13.82 -22.28 -26.02
C GLU A 79 -12.82 -21.12 -26.13
N ILE A 80 -12.51 -20.67 -27.35
CA ILE A 80 -11.62 -19.52 -27.60
C ILE A 80 -12.21 -18.25 -26.96
N GLU A 81 -13.49 -17.97 -27.16
CA GLU A 81 -14.18 -16.84 -26.52
C GLU A 81 -14.10 -16.91 -24.98
N SER A 82 -14.24 -18.11 -24.41
CA SER A 82 -14.11 -18.32 -22.97
C SER A 82 -12.68 -18.09 -22.47
N GLU A 83 -11.67 -18.54 -23.23
CA GLU A 83 -10.25 -18.30 -22.92
C GLU A 83 -9.89 -16.82 -23.02
N GLU A 84 -10.40 -16.11 -24.02
CA GLU A 84 -10.25 -14.66 -24.16
C GLU A 84 -10.88 -13.93 -22.96
N HIS A 85 -12.06 -14.36 -22.52
CA HIS A 85 -12.69 -13.82 -21.33
C HIS A 85 -11.86 -14.08 -20.06
N PHE A 86 -11.32 -15.30 -19.87
CA PHE A 86 -10.43 -15.60 -18.76
C PHE A 86 -9.15 -14.77 -18.80
N LYS A 87 -8.57 -14.58 -19.99
CA LYS A 87 -7.40 -13.71 -20.20
C LYS A 87 -7.70 -12.26 -19.79
N MET A 88 -8.84 -11.71 -20.19
CA MET A 88 -9.24 -10.35 -19.79
C MET A 88 -9.38 -10.20 -18.27
N ILE A 89 -9.95 -11.20 -17.58
CA ILE A 89 -10.04 -11.21 -16.11
C ILE A 89 -8.62 -11.25 -15.50
N ALA A 90 -7.75 -12.13 -15.99
CA ALA A 90 -6.38 -12.22 -15.51
C ALA A 90 -5.59 -10.93 -15.74
N GLU A 91 -5.77 -10.26 -16.87
CA GLU A 91 -5.15 -8.96 -17.17
C GLU A 91 -5.66 -7.84 -16.25
N ARG A 92 -6.97 -7.84 -15.93
CA ARG A 92 -7.53 -6.90 -14.93
C ARG A 92 -6.97 -7.15 -13.53
N GLU A 93 -6.92 -8.40 -13.08
CA GLU A 93 -6.32 -8.73 -11.78
C GLU A 93 -4.84 -8.40 -11.73
N LEU A 94 -4.10 -8.64 -12.83
CA LEU A 94 -2.72 -8.22 -12.96
C LEU A 94 -2.58 -6.69 -12.85
N GLY A 95 -3.47 -5.93 -13.50
CA GLY A 95 -3.55 -4.47 -13.38
C GLY A 95 -3.78 -4.03 -11.93
N ARG A 96 -4.79 -4.60 -11.27
CA ARG A 96 -5.10 -4.31 -9.86
C ARG A 96 -3.93 -4.60 -8.92
N VAL A 97 -3.26 -5.74 -9.12
CA VAL A 97 -2.07 -6.11 -8.33
C VAL A 97 -0.90 -5.16 -8.60
N LYS A 98 -0.69 -4.72 -9.86
CA LYS A 98 0.32 -3.71 -10.18
C LYS A 98 0.06 -2.38 -9.48
N ASP A 99 -1.18 -1.92 -9.47
CA ASP A 99 -1.56 -0.68 -8.77
C ASP A 99 -1.36 -0.81 -7.25
N GLU A 100 -1.64 -1.98 -6.68
CA GLU A 100 -1.37 -2.28 -5.27
C GLU A 100 0.14 -2.29 -4.96
N ILE A 101 0.94 -2.93 -5.81
CA ILE A 101 2.41 -2.92 -5.70
C ILE A 101 2.92 -1.48 -5.74
N GLN A 102 2.45 -0.66 -6.68
CA GLN A 102 2.87 0.73 -6.79
C GLN A 102 2.48 1.56 -5.56
N ARG A 103 1.30 1.30 -4.98
CA ARG A 103 0.90 1.94 -3.71
C ARG A 103 1.83 1.55 -2.57
N LEU A 104 2.15 0.26 -2.43
CA LEU A 104 3.07 -0.25 -1.41
C LEU A 104 4.50 0.28 -1.61
N GLU A 105 4.96 0.41 -2.85
CA GLU A 105 6.25 1.03 -3.18
C GLU A 105 6.31 2.49 -2.73
N ASN A 106 5.25 3.26 -2.98
CA ASN A 106 5.11 4.64 -2.51
C ASN A 106 5.04 4.74 -0.97
N GLU A 107 4.42 3.77 -0.32
CA GLU A 107 4.39 3.71 1.14
C GLU A 107 5.79 3.37 1.71
N ILE A 108 6.51 2.45 1.08
CA ILE A 108 7.90 2.11 1.42
C ILE A 108 8.83 3.31 1.25
N THR A 109 8.67 4.11 0.18
CA THR A 109 9.48 5.33 0.02
C THR A 109 9.15 6.36 1.10
N SER A 110 7.85 6.59 1.40
CA SER A 110 7.44 7.47 2.50
C SER A 110 7.99 7.02 3.86
N ILE A 111 7.97 5.70 4.14
CA ILE A 111 8.53 5.14 5.38
C ILE A 111 10.06 5.34 5.42
N ARG A 112 10.76 5.18 4.29
CA ARG A 112 12.21 5.44 4.21
C ARG A 112 12.55 6.90 4.47
N GLU A 113 11.78 7.84 3.92
CA GLU A 113 11.97 9.27 4.19
C GLU A 113 11.75 9.58 5.67
N LYS A 114 10.63 9.09 6.25
CA LYS A 114 10.36 9.24 7.69
C LYS A 114 11.46 8.63 8.56
N LYS A 115 11.99 7.47 8.17
CA LYS A 115 13.13 6.83 8.86
C LYS A 115 14.36 7.74 8.81
N SER A 116 14.70 8.27 7.64
CA SER A 116 15.84 9.19 7.48
C SER A 116 15.68 10.45 8.32
N ASP A 117 14.47 11.03 8.37
CA ASP A 117 14.17 12.19 9.22
C ASP A 117 14.35 11.87 10.71
N LYS A 118 13.89 10.70 11.15
CA LYS A 118 14.06 10.24 12.54
C LYS A 118 15.52 9.95 12.86
N GLU A 119 16.27 9.31 11.97
CA GLU A 119 17.73 9.10 12.12
C GLU A 119 18.48 10.43 12.23
N ASN A 120 18.15 11.41 11.38
CA ASN A 120 18.71 12.76 11.44
C ASN A 120 18.35 13.48 12.76
N SER A 121 17.11 13.31 13.23
CA SER A 121 16.68 13.87 14.52
C SER A 121 17.43 13.21 15.68
N ILE A 122 17.56 11.88 15.68
CA ILE A 122 18.31 11.12 16.69
C ILE A 122 19.76 11.60 16.70
N PHE A 123 20.40 11.71 15.54
CA PHE A 123 21.77 12.20 15.43
C PHE A 123 21.93 13.60 16.05
N LYS A 124 21.03 14.55 15.72
CA LYS A 124 21.04 15.89 16.32
C LYS A 124 20.83 15.86 17.84
N THR A 125 19.94 15.01 18.34
CA THR A 125 19.72 14.88 19.79
C THR A 125 20.91 14.23 20.50
N THR A 126 21.55 13.24 19.89
CA THR A 126 22.77 12.62 20.41
C THR A 126 23.90 13.62 20.47
N GLN A 127 24.10 14.43 19.42
CA GLN A 127 25.10 15.50 19.41
C GLN A 127 24.84 16.54 20.53
N LYS A 128 23.58 16.91 20.75
CA LYS A 128 23.21 17.80 21.87
C LYS A 128 23.50 17.16 23.23
N LEU A 129 23.20 15.86 23.37
CA LEU A 129 23.46 15.12 24.59
C LEU A 129 24.97 15.01 24.88
N ASP A 130 25.79 14.79 23.85
CA ASP A 130 27.25 14.79 23.99
C ASP A 130 27.77 16.19 24.34
N GLY A 131 27.19 17.25 23.76
CA GLY A 131 27.47 18.63 24.16
C GLY A 131 27.17 18.88 25.64
N LEU A 132 26.01 18.43 26.12
CA LEU A 132 25.62 18.54 27.54
C LEU A 132 26.52 17.68 28.44
N LYS A 133 26.96 16.51 28.01
CA LYS A 133 27.93 15.69 28.77
C LYS A 133 29.27 16.39 28.90
N CYS A 134 29.79 16.97 27.81
CA CYS A 134 31.00 17.77 27.86
C CYS A 134 30.83 18.95 28.82
N GLN A 135 29.71 19.65 28.75
CA GLN A 135 29.39 20.76 29.67
C GLN A 135 29.33 20.28 31.12
N MET A 136 28.62 19.19 31.40
CA MET A 136 28.54 18.60 32.74
C MET A 136 29.93 18.22 33.28
N ASN A 137 30.81 17.67 32.43
CA ASN A 137 32.18 17.32 32.83
C ASN A 137 33.02 18.58 33.13
N TRP A 138 32.84 19.66 32.37
CA TRP A 138 33.45 20.96 32.67
C TRP A 138 32.93 21.54 33.99
N ASP A 139 31.60 21.52 34.20
CA ASP A 139 30.97 22.02 35.42
C ASP A 139 31.42 21.21 36.65
N GLN A 140 31.58 19.89 36.50
CA GLN A 140 32.11 19.01 37.54
C GLN A 140 33.57 19.37 37.88
N GLN A 141 34.44 19.52 36.89
CA GLN A 141 35.83 19.91 37.11
C GLN A 141 35.94 21.30 37.76
N ALA A 142 35.09 22.25 37.33
CA ALA A 142 35.04 23.57 37.94
C ALA A 142 34.60 23.50 39.41
N LEU A 143 33.58 22.68 39.73
CA LEU A 143 33.13 22.48 41.11
C LEU A 143 34.21 21.84 41.98
N GLU A 144 34.89 20.80 41.49
CA GLU A 144 36.00 20.13 42.20
C GLU A 144 37.13 21.14 42.50
N ALA A 145 37.52 21.96 41.52
CA ALA A 145 38.52 23.01 41.72
C ALA A 145 38.08 24.06 42.77
N TRP A 146 36.80 24.45 42.77
CA TRP A 146 36.26 25.36 43.78
C TRP A 146 36.23 24.76 45.19
N LEU A 147 35.89 23.47 45.30
CA LEU A 147 35.91 22.77 46.58
C LEU A 147 37.33 22.62 47.12
N GLU A 148 38.29 22.32 46.25
CA GLU A 148 39.72 22.23 46.61
C GLU A 148 40.28 23.59 47.04
N GLU A 149 39.99 24.66 46.29
CA GLU A 149 40.35 26.03 46.66
C GLU A 149 39.69 26.46 47.99
N SER A 150 38.44 26.08 48.23
CA SER A 150 37.76 26.33 49.51
C SER A 150 38.45 25.59 50.66
N ALA A 151 38.81 24.31 50.46
CA ALA A 151 39.50 23.52 51.46
C ALA A 151 40.90 24.09 51.76
N HIS A 152 41.62 24.58 50.75
CA HIS A 152 42.88 25.29 50.93
C HIS A 152 42.69 26.56 51.75
N LYS A 153 41.66 27.38 51.46
CA LYS A 153 41.36 28.58 52.24
C LYS A 153 40.98 28.28 53.70
N ASP A 154 40.23 27.22 53.95
CA ASP A 154 39.90 26.79 55.31
C ASP A 154 41.15 26.34 56.08
N SER A 155 42.06 25.61 55.42
CA SER A 155 43.37 25.25 55.97
C SER A 155 44.21 26.49 56.30
N ASP A 156 44.28 27.46 55.38
CA ASP A 156 45.01 28.70 55.60
C ASP A 156 44.40 29.51 56.75
N ALA A 157 43.07 29.60 56.83
CA ALA A 157 42.37 30.24 57.94
C ALA A 157 42.68 29.56 59.28
N LEU A 158 42.74 28.23 59.32
CA LEU A 158 43.16 27.45 60.50
C LEU A 158 44.61 27.75 60.88
N THR A 159 45.53 27.87 59.92
CA THR A 159 46.93 28.23 60.21
C THR A 159 47.05 29.66 60.74
N LEU A 160 46.34 30.62 60.15
CA LEU A 160 46.27 32.00 60.63
C LEU A 160 45.68 32.08 62.03
N GLN A 161 44.63 31.31 62.32
CA GLN A 161 44.05 31.22 63.67
C GLN A 161 45.06 30.66 64.68
N LYS A 162 45.85 29.65 64.29
CA LYS A 162 46.90 29.10 65.14
C LYS A 162 48.00 30.13 65.42
N TYR A 163 48.43 30.89 64.41
CA TYR A 163 49.39 31.98 64.61
C TYR A 163 48.82 33.09 65.48
N ALA A 164 47.57 33.50 65.27
CA ALA A 164 46.90 34.46 66.12
C ALA A 164 46.84 34.01 67.59
N GLN A 165 46.55 32.72 67.86
CA GLN A 165 46.60 32.17 69.22
C GLN A 165 48.01 32.18 69.83
N GLN A 166 49.04 31.89 69.02
CA GLN A 166 50.43 31.97 69.46
C GLN A 166 50.83 33.40 69.79
N ASP A 167 50.45 34.35 68.94
CA ASP A 167 50.68 35.78 69.16
C ASP A 167 49.94 36.27 70.40
N ASP A 168 48.68 35.88 70.62
CA ASP A 168 47.93 36.19 71.84
C ASP A 168 48.62 35.64 73.09
N ASN A 169 49.13 34.40 73.04
CA ASN A 169 49.91 33.84 74.14
C ASN A 169 51.19 34.64 74.39
N LYS A 170 51.87 35.08 73.32
CA LYS A 170 53.09 35.89 73.42
C LYS A 170 52.79 37.28 73.98
N ILE A 171 51.70 37.91 73.55
CA ILE A 171 51.21 39.19 74.07
C ILE A 171 50.92 39.03 75.57
N ARG A 172 50.15 38.01 75.98
CA ARG A 172 49.89 37.74 77.41
C ARG A 172 51.17 37.58 78.23
N ALA A 173 52.15 36.83 77.72
CA ALA A 173 53.45 36.65 78.38
C ALA A 173 54.23 37.96 78.52
N LEU A 174 54.27 38.78 77.46
CA LEU A 174 54.92 40.10 77.47
C LEU A 174 54.20 41.07 78.40
N THR A 175 52.86 41.06 78.45
CA THR A 175 52.07 41.86 79.38
C THR A 175 52.38 41.50 80.83
N LEU A 176 52.43 40.21 81.17
CA LEU A 176 52.83 39.75 82.51
C LEU A 176 54.26 40.17 82.87
N GLN A 177 55.18 40.12 81.90
CA GLN A 177 56.55 40.58 82.09
C GLN A 177 56.61 42.10 82.33
N LEU A 178 55.85 42.88 81.56
CA LEU A 178 55.70 44.33 81.76
C LEU A 178 55.12 44.65 83.13
N GLU A 179 54.08 43.94 83.57
CA GLU A 179 53.51 44.10 84.91
C GLU A 179 54.55 43.82 86.00
N ARG A 180 55.29 42.70 85.89
CA ARG A 180 56.36 42.36 86.84
C ARG A 180 57.44 43.44 86.91
N LEU A 181 57.95 43.90 85.75
CA LEU A 181 58.95 44.97 85.69
C LEU A 181 58.40 46.30 86.21
N THR A 182 57.11 46.58 86.01
CA THR A 182 56.46 47.79 86.53
C THR A 182 56.35 47.74 88.05
N VAL A 183 55.99 46.58 88.62
CA VAL A 183 55.98 46.37 90.07
C VAL A 183 57.39 46.52 90.64
N GLU A 184 58.39 45.90 90.03
CA GLU A 184 59.79 46.02 90.46
C GLU A 184 60.30 47.47 90.40
N ARG A 185 60.00 48.19 89.32
CA ARG A 185 60.30 49.62 89.17
C ARG A 185 59.65 50.44 90.28
N ASN A 186 58.37 50.20 90.59
CA ASN A 186 57.66 50.88 91.66
C ASN A 186 58.26 50.56 93.04
N GLN A 187 58.72 49.33 93.25
CA GLN A 187 59.36 48.92 94.49
C GLN A 187 60.73 49.60 94.66
N ARG A 188 61.55 49.67 93.60
CA ARG A 188 62.80 50.44 93.59
C ARG A 188 62.57 51.94 93.81
N ARG A 189 61.50 52.50 93.23
CA ARG A 189 61.08 53.90 93.48
C ARG A 189 60.76 54.12 94.96
N LYS A 190 59.99 53.23 95.59
CA LYS A 190 59.69 53.32 97.03
C LYS A 190 60.95 53.25 97.89
N VAL A 191 61.89 52.37 97.56
CA VAL A 191 63.19 52.31 98.26
C VAL A 191 63.94 53.63 98.10
N LEU A 192 64.03 54.16 96.88
CA LEU A 192 64.67 55.45 96.63
C LEU A 192 64.00 56.60 97.41
N ASP A 193 62.67 56.65 97.45
CA ASP A 193 61.91 57.66 98.19
C ASP A 193 62.17 57.55 99.71
N ASN A 194 62.29 56.33 100.24
CA ASN A 194 62.65 56.08 101.64
C ASN A 194 64.08 56.54 101.96
N GLU A 195 65.06 56.13 101.14
CA GLU A 195 66.48 56.56 101.30
C GLU A 195 66.61 58.08 101.19
N PHE A 196 65.85 58.71 100.30
CA PHE A 196 65.79 60.16 100.19
C PHE A 196 65.20 60.81 101.45
N ALA A 197 64.12 60.24 102.01
CA ALA A 197 63.53 60.72 103.25
C ALA A 197 64.47 60.55 104.46
N GLU A 198 65.17 59.42 104.55
CA GLU A 198 66.20 59.18 105.58
C GLU A 198 67.37 60.17 105.44
N THR A 199 67.87 60.38 104.22
CA THR A 199 68.93 61.37 103.94
C THR A 199 68.46 62.77 104.32
N LEU A 200 67.23 63.15 103.98
CA LEU A 200 66.64 64.44 104.34
C LEU A 200 66.47 64.58 105.86
N SER A 201 66.08 63.51 106.56
CA SER A 201 66.00 63.49 108.02
C SER A 201 67.36 63.69 108.68
N VAL A 202 68.40 62.98 108.22
CA VAL A 202 69.78 63.13 108.70
C VAL A 202 70.29 64.55 108.41
N GLN A 203 69.96 65.11 107.25
CA GLN A 203 70.30 66.50 106.92
C GLN A 203 69.64 67.50 107.89
N LEU A 204 68.36 67.31 108.22
CA LEU A 204 67.63 68.12 109.21
C LEU A 204 68.24 67.98 110.61
N GLU A 205 68.66 66.78 111.02
CA GLU A 205 69.36 66.55 112.28
C GLU A 205 70.72 67.26 112.32
N LEU A 206 71.47 67.22 111.21
CA LEU A 206 72.74 67.95 111.05
C LEU A 206 72.55 69.46 111.13
N ASP A 207 71.55 70.01 110.46
CA ASP A 207 71.21 71.44 110.51
C ASP A 207 70.77 71.85 111.92
N LYS A 208 70.02 70.98 112.60
CA LYS A 208 69.61 71.18 113.99
C LYS A 208 70.82 71.18 114.93
N ALA A 209 71.74 70.22 114.77
CA ALA A 209 72.99 70.18 115.50
C ALA A 209 73.85 71.43 115.22
N ALA A 210 73.93 71.88 113.97
CA ALA A 210 74.62 73.10 113.59
C ALA A 210 74.00 74.35 114.24
N GLN A 211 72.66 74.43 114.31
CA GLN A 211 71.96 75.49 115.03
C GLN A 211 72.26 75.45 116.54
N ASP A 212 72.29 74.25 117.13
CA ASP A 212 72.58 74.07 118.55
C ASP A 212 74.05 74.40 118.86
N PHE A 213 75.00 74.06 117.97
CA PHE A 213 76.38 74.52 118.05
C PHE A 213 76.48 76.05 117.99
N ARG A 214 75.72 76.72 117.10
CA ARG A 214 75.68 78.19 117.07
C ARG A 214 75.08 78.77 118.37
N LYS A 215 74.06 78.13 118.94
CA LYS A 215 73.50 78.53 120.25
C LYS A 215 74.53 78.38 121.37
N ILE A 216 75.16 77.23 121.49
CA ILE A 216 76.21 76.98 122.50
C ILE A 216 77.38 77.95 122.30
N HIS A 217 77.78 78.23 121.06
CA HIS A 217 78.83 79.20 120.78
C HIS A 217 78.42 80.61 121.19
N ASN A 218 77.19 81.03 120.89
CA ASN A 218 76.65 82.31 121.36
C ASN A 218 76.54 82.37 122.90
N GLU A 219 76.15 81.27 123.55
CA GLU A 219 76.08 81.17 125.02
C GLU A 219 77.48 81.22 125.64
N ARG A 220 78.47 80.55 125.04
CA ARG A 220 79.89 80.65 125.41
C ARG A 220 80.40 82.07 125.23
N GLN A 221 80.07 82.74 124.12
CA GLN A 221 80.47 84.11 123.85
C GLN A 221 79.83 85.08 124.87
N LYS A 222 78.56 84.85 125.22
CA LYS A 222 77.89 85.57 126.32
C LYS A 222 78.57 85.31 127.66
N LEU A 223 79.02 84.08 127.92
CA LEU A 223 79.77 83.76 129.14
C LEU A 223 81.13 84.47 129.17
N ILE A 224 81.82 84.57 128.03
CA ILE A 224 83.08 85.32 127.90
C ILE A 224 82.83 86.80 128.16
N LEU A 225 81.79 87.40 127.57
CA LEU A 225 81.39 88.79 127.84
C LEU A 225 81.01 89.00 129.30
N GLN A 226 80.35 88.02 129.95
CA GLN A 226 80.08 88.05 131.38
C GLN A 226 81.38 88.00 132.20
N TRP A 227 82.34 87.15 131.82
CA TRP A 227 83.64 87.06 132.47
C TRP A 227 84.48 88.34 132.29
N GLU A 228 84.50 88.92 131.10
CA GLU A 228 85.14 90.21 130.81
C GLU A 228 84.50 91.34 131.63
N SER A 229 83.17 91.35 131.73
CA SER A 229 82.42 92.29 132.58
C SER A 229 82.71 92.08 134.08
N THR A 230 82.93 90.83 134.52
CA THR A 230 83.25 90.53 135.92
C THR A 230 84.66 91.00 136.30
N ILE A 231 85.61 90.98 135.35
CA ILE A 231 86.98 91.49 135.52
C ILE A 231 86.99 93.03 135.53
N GLU A 232 86.24 93.70 134.65
CA GLU A 232 86.05 95.15 134.70
C GLU A 232 85.35 95.60 136.00
N GLN A 233 84.37 94.82 136.49
CA GLN A 233 83.72 95.07 137.77
C GLN A 233 84.64 94.85 138.97
N MET A 234 85.73 94.09 138.84
CA MET A 234 86.72 93.92 139.90
C MET A 234 87.67 95.13 139.97
N GLN A 235 88.10 95.69 138.83
CA GLN A 235 88.93 96.90 138.78
C GLN A 235 88.17 98.19 139.15
N LYS A 236 86.84 98.21 138.95
CA LYS A 236 85.98 99.33 139.37
C LYS A 236 85.65 99.33 140.86
N ARG A 237 85.72 98.18 141.54
CA ARG A 237 85.45 98.04 142.99
C ARG A 237 86.58 98.49 143.92
N ASP A 238 87.81 98.64 143.42
CA ASP A 238 88.91 99.26 144.18
C ASP A 238 88.88 100.81 144.15
N LYS A 239 88.09 101.42 143.24
CA LYS A 239 87.91 102.88 143.15
C LYS A 239 86.67 103.41 143.87
N ASP A 240 85.74 102.53 144.27
CA ASP A 240 84.45 102.91 144.86
C ASP A 240 84.31 102.50 146.35
N ILE A 241 85.37 102.65 147.14
CA ILE A 241 85.23 102.94 148.59
C ILE A 241 84.84 104.42 148.71
N ASN A 242 83.58 104.74 148.39
CA ASN A 242 82.86 105.99 148.69
C ASN A 242 81.57 106.02 147.86
N ASN A 243 80.53 105.27 148.25
CA ASN A 243 79.14 105.72 148.31
C ASN A 243 78.15 104.56 148.42
N CYS A 244 77.10 104.85 149.18
CA CYS A 244 76.11 103.94 149.71
C CYS A 244 75.04 103.46 148.70
N ALA A 245 74.47 102.29 149.04
CA ALA A 245 73.04 101.96 149.09
C ALA A 245 72.23 101.52 147.82
N VAL A 246 71.74 100.27 147.92
CA VAL A 246 70.32 99.82 147.93
C VAL A 246 69.50 99.76 146.62
N LEU A 247 69.18 98.49 146.24
CA LEU A 247 67.88 97.82 145.93
C LEU A 247 66.80 98.34 144.94
N ASP A 248 66.07 97.32 144.43
CA ASP A 248 64.65 97.23 143.98
C ASP A 248 64.32 97.17 142.47
N SER A 249 63.77 96.08 141.88
CA SER A 249 62.52 95.26 142.09
C SER A 249 61.28 95.89 141.39
N LEU A 250 60.34 95.24 140.68
CA LEU A 250 59.78 93.89 140.49
C LEU A 250 58.96 93.89 139.14
N LYS A 251 58.45 92.79 138.52
CA LYS A 251 57.13 92.14 138.79
C LYS A 251 56.78 91.11 137.67
N ALA A 252 56.95 89.80 137.87
CA ALA A 252 55.93 88.78 138.24
C ALA A 252 54.68 88.68 137.31
N THR A 253 54.48 87.65 136.44
CA THR A 253 54.04 86.23 136.64
C THR A 253 52.63 86.06 137.25
N VAL A 254 51.73 85.09 136.93
CA VAL A 254 51.70 83.88 136.06
C VAL A 254 50.27 83.28 136.06
N ASN A 255 50.00 82.41 135.09
CA ASN A 255 48.85 81.50 134.92
C ASN A 255 48.66 80.38 135.99
N ARG A 256 47.38 80.01 136.23
CA ARG A 256 46.73 78.65 136.32
C ARG A 256 45.37 78.88 137.03
N SER A 257 44.20 78.42 136.58
CA SER A 257 43.72 77.03 136.35
C SER A 257 42.22 77.01 135.94
N SER A 258 41.71 75.83 135.51
CA SER A 258 40.28 75.40 135.38
C SER A 258 39.66 75.51 133.97
N SER A 259 39.38 74.48 133.17
CA SER A 259 39.23 73.01 133.31
C SER A 259 38.01 72.44 134.05
N ASP A 260 36.93 73.19 134.23
CA ASP A 260 35.62 72.59 134.54
C ASP A 260 34.46 73.29 133.80
N LEU A 261 33.58 72.48 133.19
CA LEU A 261 32.20 72.77 132.77
C LEU A 261 31.91 73.17 131.30
N GLU A 262 32.33 72.28 130.41
CA GLU A 262 31.68 71.90 129.14
C GLU A 262 30.24 71.34 129.25
N ALA A 263 29.58 71.36 130.42
CA ALA A 263 28.35 70.56 130.64
C ALA A 263 27.00 71.25 130.35
N LEU A 264 26.93 72.58 130.17
CA LEU A 264 25.63 73.28 129.98
C LEU A 264 25.29 73.68 128.52
N ARG A 265 26.11 73.29 127.53
CA ARG A 265 25.87 73.62 126.11
C ARG A 265 25.11 72.55 125.29
N LYS A 266 24.78 71.38 125.85
CA LYS A 266 24.25 70.24 125.07
C LYS A 266 22.71 70.07 125.05
N ASN A 267 21.94 70.74 125.90
CA ASN A 267 20.50 70.47 126.03
C ASN A 267 19.55 71.49 125.37
N ILE A 268 20.03 72.62 124.86
CA ILE A 268 19.15 73.68 124.30
C ILE A 268 19.14 73.71 122.76
N SER A 269 20.04 73.00 122.06
CA SER A 269 19.99 72.85 120.59
C SER A 269 18.94 71.85 120.09
N LYS A 270 18.42 70.97 120.96
CA LYS A 270 17.53 69.85 120.59
C LYS A 270 16.07 70.27 120.37
N ILE A 271 15.56 71.26 121.11
CA ILE A 271 14.14 71.69 121.04
C ILE A 271 13.86 72.61 119.82
N LYS A 272 14.89 73.21 119.21
CA LYS A 272 14.72 74.14 118.07
C LYS A 272 14.68 73.44 116.70
N MET A 273 15.05 72.16 116.63
CA MET A 273 15.11 71.36 115.38
C MET A 273 13.79 70.65 115.08
N ASP A 274 13.09 70.17 116.10
CA ASP A 274 11.88 69.34 115.95
C ASP A 274 10.63 70.12 115.46
N ILE A 275 10.56 71.45 115.67
CA ILE A 275 9.42 72.29 115.22
C ILE A 275 9.49 72.62 113.72
N ASN A 276 10.68 72.64 113.11
CA ASN A 276 10.85 72.90 111.68
C ASN A 276 10.65 71.66 110.79
N GLU A 277 10.66 70.45 111.36
CA GLU A 277 10.55 69.21 110.60
C GLU A 277 9.09 68.82 110.27
N GLU A 278 8.12 69.16 111.15
CA GLU A 278 6.70 68.84 110.92
C GLU A 278 6.01 69.77 109.89
N THR A 279 6.44 71.02 109.77
CA THR A 279 5.92 71.94 108.72
C THR A 279 6.38 71.54 107.31
N ALA A 280 7.52 70.84 107.18
CA ALA A 280 8.02 70.32 105.90
C ALA A 280 7.31 69.02 105.44
N ARG A 281 6.73 68.23 106.35
CA ARG A 281 6.01 66.98 106.01
C ARG A 281 4.64 67.25 105.36
N LEU A 282 3.93 68.29 105.80
CA LEU A 282 2.63 68.69 105.22
C LEU A 282 2.72 69.17 103.75
N CYS A 283 3.83 69.79 103.33
CA CYS A 283 4.02 70.26 101.95
C CYS A 283 4.29 69.11 100.95
N LYS A 284 4.92 68.01 101.40
CA LYS A 284 5.21 66.82 100.56
C LYS A 284 3.96 66.02 100.21
N ILE A 285 3.00 65.90 101.14
CA ILE A 285 1.75 65.13 100.94
C ILE A 285 0.83 65.83 99.91
N LYS A 286 0.82 67.16 99.87
CA LYS A 286 0.03 67.94 98.90
C LYS A 286 0.51 67.74 97.45
N ASN A 287 1.82 67.67 97.23
CA ASN A 287 2.41 67.40 95.91
C ASN A 287 2.21 65.95 95.43
N HIS A 288 2.17 64.96 96.34
CA HIS A 288 1.95 63.56 95.97
C HIS A 288 0.53 63.30 95.43
N ASN A 289 -0.50 63.95 96.00
CA ASN A 289 -1.89 63.82 95.54
C ASN A 289 -2.12 64.37 94.12
N GLN A 290 -1.39 65.41 93.72
CA GLN A 290 -1.52 66.01 92.39
C GLN A 290 -0.83 65.18 91.29
N ILE A 291 0.22 64.43 91.64
CA ILE A 291 0.88 63.45 90.76
C ILE A 291 0.01 62.19 90.58
N GLY A 292 -0.68 61.73 91.63
CA GLY A 292 -1.59 60.58 91.57
C GLY A 292 -2.74 60.76 90.58
N ARG A 293 -3.37 61.94 90.55
CA ARG A 293 -4.45 62.24 89.59
C ARG A 293 -4.01 62.26 88.12
N LYS A 294 -2.77 62.69 87.84
CA LYS A 294 -2.23 62.69 86.46
C LYS A 294 -1.90 61.27 85.97
N LYS A 295 -1.42 60.39 86.86
CA LYS A 295 -1.18 58.98 86.53
C LYS A 295 -2.47 58.20 86.26
N LEU A 296 -3.56 58.50 86.98
CA LEU A 296 -4.84 57.83 86.78
C LEU A 296 -5.41 58.06 85.36
N LYS A 297 -5.31 59.30 84.83
CA LYS A 297 -5.76 59.63 83.46
C LYS A 297 -4.95 58.94 82.36
N GLN A 298 -3.62 58.85 82.53
CA GLN A 298 -2.75 58.13 81.57
C GLN A 298 -2.98 56.62 81.55
N ILE A 299 -3.45 56.03 82.65
CA ILE A 299 -3.75 54.59 82.72
C ILE A 299 -5.06 54.29 81.98
N THR A 300 -6.10 55.11 82.13
CA THR A 300 -7.38 54.94 81.43
C THR A 300 -7.28 55.02 79.90
N GLU A 301 -6.46 55.93 79.34
CA GLU A 301 -6.25 56.00 77.88
C GLU A 301 -5.45 54.82 77.33
N LYS A 302 -4.52 54.26 78.12
CA LYS A 302 -3.77 53.05 77.73
C LYS A 302 -4.63 51.80 77.77
N THR A 303 -5.61 51.71 78.66
CA THR A 303 -6.51 50.54 78.77
C THR A 303 -7.42 50.41 77.54
N MET A 304 -8.00 51.51 77.03
CA MET A 304 -8.86 51.46 75.83
C MET A 304 -8.09 51.09 74.54
N SER A 305 -6.78 51.40 74.47
CA SER A 305 -5.91 51.01 73.34
C SER A 305 -5.49 49.53 73.38
N VAL A 306 -5.60 48.87 74.54
CA VAL A 306 -5.26 47.45 74.69
C VAL A 306 -6.47 46.56 74.34
N GLU A 307 -7.70 47.00 74.60
CA GLU A 307 -8.92 46.27 74.20
C GLU A 307 -9.09 46.18 72.67
N GLU A 308 -8.85 47.26 71.91
CA GLU A 308 -8.88 47.22 70.43
C GLU A 308 -7.76 46.34 69.83
N LYS A 309 -6.62 46.22 70.52
CA LYS A 309 -5.55 45.29 70.12
C LYS A 309 -5.90 43.84 70.46
N ALA A 310 -6.67 43.60 71.52
CA ALA A 310 -7.13 42.27 71.90
C ALA A 310 -8.14 41.71 70.89
N THR A 311 -9.11 42.52 70.44
CA THR A 311 -10.10 42.07 69.42
C THR A 311 -9.46 41.73 68.08
N ASN A 312 -8.49 42.53 67.62
CA ASN A 312 -7.74 42.23 66.39
C ASN A 312 -6.90 40.95 66.51
N LEU A 313 -6.33 40.68 67.69
CA LEU A 313 -5.59 39.43 67.93
C LEU A 313 -6.53 38.22 67.97
N GLU A 314 -7.76 38.39 68.46
CA GLU A 314 -8.76 37.32 68.54
C GLU A 314 -9.31 36.91 67.15
N ASP A 315 -9.47 37.87 66.24
CA ASP A 315 -9.85 37.58 64.85
C ASP A 315 -8.71 36.92 64.06
N ILE A 316 -7.45 37.33 64.29
CA ILE A 316 -6.28 36.63 63.75
C ILE A 316 -6.21 35.20 64.31
N LEU A 317 -6.49 35.00 65.59
CA LEU A 317 -6.50 33.66 66.21
C LEU A 317 -7.54 32.74 65.58
N LYS A 318 -8.75 33.24 65.26
CA LYS A 318 -9.78 32.47 64.56
C LYS A 318 -9.42 32.14 63.11
N GLU A 319 -8.65 33.00 62.45
CA GLU A 319 -8.11 32.74 61.11
C GLU A 319 -7.02 31.68 61.15
N GLU A 320 -6.12 31.75 62.14
CA GLU A 320 -5.10 30.73 62.38
C GLU A 320 -5.71 29.39 62.84
N GLU A 321 -6.79 29.38 63.62
CA GLU A 321 -7.50 28.14 63.95
C GLU A 321 -8.14 27.47 62.72
N ARG A 322 -8.55 28.26 61.71
CA ARG A 322 -9.02 27.74 60.41
C ARG A 322 -7.85 27.20 59.58
N SER A 323 -6.73 27.93 59.52
CA SER A 323 -5.51 27.47 58.83
C SER A 323 -4.97 26.16 59.44
N VAL A 324 -4.99 26.04 60.77
CA VAL A 324 -4.59 24.81 61.49
C VAL A 324 -5.49 23.63 61.12
N LYS A 325 -6.82 23.81 61.01
CA LYS A 325 -7.74 22.75 60.59
C LYS A 325 -7.50 22.29 59.15
N GLU A 326 -7.21 23.21 58.23
CA GLU A 326 -6.82 22.86 56.85
C GLU A 326 -5.50 22.08 56.82
N VAL A 327 -4.51 22.49 57.62
CA VAL A 327 -3.25 21.77 57.77
C VAL A 327 -3.47 20.39 58.39
N GLU A 328 -4.40 20.22 59.33
CA GLU A 328 -4.77 18.93 59.90
C GLU A 328 -5.37 17.97 58.87
N VAL A 329 -6.21 18.48 57.97
CA VAL A 329 -6.76 17.70 56.85
C VAL A 329 -5.64 17.29 55.88
N GLN A 330 -4.75 18.22 55.53
CA GLN A 330 -3.56 17.91 54.71
C GLN A 330 -2.64 16.89 55.39
N LEU A 331 -2.45 17.00 56.70
CA LEU A 331 -1.66 16.07 57.51
C LEU A 331 -2.26 14.67 57.48
N ASN A 332 -3.58 14.53 57.52
CA ASN A 332 -4.24 13.23 57.43
C ASN A 332 -4.07 12.60 56.04
N ILE A 333 -4.18 13.39 54.96
CA ILE A 333 -3.88 12.92 53.59
C ILE A 333 -2.42 12.46 53.48
N VAL A 334 -1.49 13.23 54.05
CA VAL A 334 -0.07 12.87 54.07
C VAL A 334 0.19 11.64 54.93
N LYS A 335 -0.51 11.45 56.06
CA LYS A 335 -0.42 10.24 56.89
C LYS A 335 -0.89 8.99 56.13
N ASP A 336 -1.95 9.09 55.34
CA ASP A 336 -2.42 7.96 54.51
C ASP A 336 -1.43 7.61 53.40
N VAL A 337 -0.84 8.62 52.75
CA VAL A 337 0.24 8.43 51.77
C VAL A 337 1.48 7.84 52.45
N LEU A 338 1.84 8.33 53.64
CA LEU A 338 2.95 7.82 54.43
C LEU A 338 2.71 6.35 54.80
N PHE A 339 1.50 5.99 55.23
CA PHE A 339 1.14 4.61 55.55
C PHE A 339 1.30 3.68 54.34
N LYS A 340 0.81 4.10 53.15
CA LYS A 340 1.03 3.36 51.90
C LYS A 340 2.51 3.25 51.54
N LYS A 341 3.29 4.33 51.70
CA LYS A 341 4.73 4.33 51.45
C LYS A 341 5.50 3.47 52.44
N VAL A 342 5.08 3.42 53.69
CA VAL A 342 5.64 2.52 54.72
C VAL A 342 5.32 1.07 54.38
N GLN A 343 4.12 0.77 53.87
CA GLN A 343 3.78 -0.57 53.41
C GLN A 343 4.60 -0.99 52.18
N GLU A 344 4.77 -0.10 51.19
CA GLU A 344 5.66 -0.32 50.04
C GLU A 344 7.12 -0.53 50.50
N LEU A 345 7.62 0.33 51.41
CA LEU A 345 8.95 0.19 52.01
C LEU A 345 9.08 -1.15 52.76
N GLN A 346 8.04 -1.62 53.44
CA GLN A 346 8.06 -2.91 54.11
C GLN A 346 8.16 -4.07 53.10
N THR A 347 7.49 -3.96 51.94
CA THR A 347 7.64 -4.96 50.86
C THR A 347 9.03 -4.93 50.24
N GLU A 348 9.62 -3.74 50.03
CA GLU A 348 10.97 -3.61 49.49
C GLU A 348 12.03 -4.05 50.50
N THR A 349 11.87 -3.79 51.80
CA THR A 349 12.77 -4.31 52.85
C THR A 349 12.67 -5.83 53.01
N MET A 350 11.51 -6.44 52.73
CA MET A 350 11.41 -7.91 52.65
C MET A 350 12.18 -8.46 51.44
N LYS A 351 12.11 -7.80 50.28
CA LYS A 351 12.92 -8.15 49.09
C LYS A 351 14.41 -7.94 49.34
N GLU A 352 14.77 -6.84 49.98
CA GLU A 352 16.14 -6.54 50.41
C GLU A 352 16.66 -7.64 51.33
N LYS A 353 15.90 -8.07 52.34
CA LYS A 353 16.29 -9.20 53.22
C LYS A 353 16.48 -10.51 52.47
N ALA A 354 15.64 -10.79 51.48
CA ALA A 354 15.81 -11.96 50.61
C ALA A 354 17.12 -11.87 49.79
N LEU A 355 17.39 -10.71 49.19
CA LEU A 355 18.63 -10.46 48.45
C LEU A 355 19.85 -10.48 49.38
N VAL A 356 19.78 -9.94 50.59
CA VAL A 356 20.85 -9.98 51.58
C VAL A 356 21.15 -11.42 51.98
N SER A 357 20.12 -12.26 52.13
CA SER A 357 20.30 -13.70 52.39
C SER A 357 20.95 -14.42 51.21
N GLU A 358 20.60 -14.07 49.97
CA GLU A 358 21.25 -14.58 48.75
C GLU A 358 22.71 -14.10 48.62
N ILE A 359 22.98 -12.84 48.99
CA ILE A 359 24.33 -12.27 49.08
C ILE A 359 25.13 -12.97 50.18
N GLU A 360 24.55 -13.28 51.34
CA GLU A 360 25.22 -14.05 52.39
C GLU A 360 25.51 -15.49 51.96
N GLY A 361 24.59 -16.11 51.19
CA GLY A 361 24.79 -17.40 50.54
C GLY A 361 25.96 -17.38 49.57
N THR A 362 25.99 -16.41 48.65
CA THR A 362 27.11 -16.24 47.69
C THR A 362 28.40 -15.86 48.39
N ARG A 363 28.36 -15.03 49.44
CA ARG A 363 29.53 -14.66 50.26
C ARG A 363 30.07 -15.85 51.04
N SER A 364 29.22 -16.81 51.43
CA SER A 364 29.67 -18.07 52.04
C SER A 364 30.37 -18.96 51.03
N SER A 365 29.85 -19.05 49.79
CA SER A 365 30.55 -19.69 48.67
C SER A 365 31.88 -19.01 48.34
N LEU A 366 31.91 -17.68 48.38
CA LEU A 366 33.11 -16.88 48.17
C LEU A 366 34.12 -17.07 49.31
N LYS A 367 33.67 -17.19 50.58
CA LYS A 367 34.53 -17.58 51.70
C LYS A 367 35.10 -18.99 51.53
N HIS A 368 34.31 -19.94 51.02
CA HIS A 368 34.79 -21.29 50.72
C HIS A 368 35.88 -21.25 49.63
N LEU A 369 35.63 -20.52 48.54
CA LEU A 369 36.58 -20.34 47.44
C LEU A 369 37.83 -19.57 47.89
N ASN A 370 37.67 -18.54 48.72
CA ASN A 370 38.78 -17.77 49.28
C ASN A 370 39.59 -18.57 50.30
N ARG A 371 38.97 -19.55 50.99
CA ARG A 371 39.71 -20.50 51.82
C ARG A 371 40.51 -21.50 50.97
N GLN A 372 40.00 -21.90 49.80
CA GLN A 372 40.78 -22.66 48.83
C GLN A 372 41.94 -21.81 48.27
N LEU A 373 41.68 -20.54 47.98
CA LEU A 373 42.67 -19.59 47.52
C LEU A 373 43.75 -19.33 48.57
N HIS A 374 43.38 -19.12 49.83
CA HIS A 374 44.35 -19.02 50.95
C HIS A 374 45.11 -20.32 51.20
N LYS A 375 44.52 -21.49 50.93
CA LYS A 375 45.25 -22.76 51.00
C LYS A 375 46.31 -22.83 49.89
N LEU A 376 45.97 -22.40 48.68
CA LEU A 376 46.93 -22.27 47.58
C LEU A 376 47.98 -21.20 47.88
N ASP A 377 47.60 -20.05 48.47
CA ASP A 377 48.52 -19.00 48.88
C ASP A 377 49.46 -19.46 50.00
N PHE A 378 48.96 -20.30 50.92
CA PHE A 378 49.81 -20.91 51.94
C PHE A 378 50.77 -21.92 51.33
N GLU A 379 50.32 -22.73 50.35
CA GLU A 379 51.18 -23.63 49.59
C GLU A 379 52.24 -22.85 48.77
N THR A 380 51.89 -21.69 48.21
CA THR A 380 52.86 -20.82 47.51
C THR A 380 53.80 -20.11 48.47
N LEU A 381 53.35 -19.67 49.65
CA LEU A 381 54.21 -19.14 50.71
C LEU A 381 55.16 -20.21 51.25
N GLN A 382 54.71 -21.45 51.39
CA GLN A 382 55.56 -22.58 51.78
C GLN A 382 56.59 -22.90 50.69
N GLN A 383 56.20 -22.80 49.40
CA GLN A 383 57.14 -22.88 48.28
C GLN A 383 58.11 -21.69 48.27
N GLN A 384 57.66 -20.48 48.63
CA GLN A 384 58.52 -19.32 48.81
C GLN A 384 59.48 -19.50 49.99
N GLU A 385 59.08 -20.11 51.10
CA GLU A 385 59.98 -20.42 52.23
C GLU A 385 61.03 -21.47 51.85
N ILE A 386 60.64 -22.47 51.06
CA ILE A 386 61.58 -23.43 50.45
C ILE A 386 62.52 -22.70 49.49
N MET A 387 62.01 -21.77 48.68
CA MET A 387 62.86 -20.93 47.83
C MET A 387 63.77 -20.02 48.64
N TYR A 388 63.30 -19.39 49.70
CA TYR A 388 64.10 -18.50 50.56
C TYR A 388 65.17 -19.27 51.33
N THR A 389 64.89 -20.50 51.77
CA THR A 389 65.91 -21.37 52.39
C THR A 389 66.95 -21.84 51.37
N GLN A 390 66.54 -22.12 50.12
CA GLN A 390 67.45 -22.37 49.01
C GLN A 390 68.25 -21.13 48.61
N ASP A 391 67.63 -19.95 48.56
CA ASP A 391 68.26 -18.65 48.29
C ASP A 391 69.21 -18.26 49.42
N PHE A 392 68.92 -18.59 50.68
CA PHE A 392 69.84 -18.40 51.79
C PHE A 392 71.07 -19.33 51.68
N TYR A 393 70.87 -20.57 51.23
CA TYR A 393 71.96 -21.50 50.93
C TYR A 393 72.81 -21.00 49.75
N ILE A 394 72.16 -20.51 48.69
CA ILE A 394 72.79 -19.85 47.55
C ILE A 394 73.55 -18.60 48.01
N GLN A 395 72.96 -17.74 48.84
CA GLN A 395 73.60 -16.54 49.39
C GLN A 395 74.76 -16.87 50.34
N GLN A 396 74.77 -18.00 51.06
CA GLN A 396 75.96 -18.43 51.80
C GLN A 396 77.10 -18.83 50.85
N VAL A 397 76.78 -19.53 49.76
CA VAL A 397 77.74 -19.91 48.71
C VAL A 397 78.25 -18.66 47.97
N GLU A 398 77.36 -17.72 47.65
CA GLU A 398 77.67 -16.44 47.01
C GLU A 398 78.44 -15.51 47.94
N ARG A 399 78.12 -15.43 49.24
CA ARG A 399 78.92 -14.65 50.22
C ARG A 399 80.30 -15.27 50.46
N ARG A 400 80.46 -16.59 50.30
CA ARG A 400 81.77 -17.25 50.29
C ARG A 400 82.56 -16.93 49.01
N MET A 401 81.88 -16.77 47.88
CA MET A 401 82.42 -16.31 46.59
C MET A 401 82.75 -14.81 46.56
N SER A 402 81.96 -13.96 47.22
CA SER A 402 82.14 -12.50 47.22
C SER A 402 83.15 -12.03 48.27
N ARG A 403 83.37 -12.79 49.37
CA ARG A 403 84.55 -12.60 50.24
C ARG A 403 85.89 -12.90 49.55
N LEU A 404 85.88 -13.65 48.44
CA LEU A 404 87.05 -13.88 47.58
C LEU A 404 87.31 -12.75 46.58
N LYS A 405 86.47 -11.69 46.51
CA LYS A 405 86.57 -10.64 45.48
C LYS A 405 86.72 -9.17 45.93
N GLY A 406 86.56 -8.83 47.21
CA GLY A 406 87.09 -7.59 47.82
C GLY A 406 86.44 -6.22 47.46
N GLU A 407 86.06 -5.49 48.53
CA GLU A 407 85.83 -4.04 48.69
C GLU A 407 84.49 -3.38 48.28
N ILE A 408 84.19 -2.26 48.97
CA ILE A 408 82.89 -1.76 49.47
C ILE A 408 82.43 -0.46 48.75
N ASP A 409 81.10 -0.29 48.66
CA ASP A 409 80.18 0.86 48.45
C ASP A 409 80.45 1.95 47.38
N SER A 410 79.86 1.71 46.18
CA SER A 410 79.49 2.70 45.14
C SER A 410 78.09 2.43 44.51
N GLU A 411 77.30 1.53 45.10
CA GLU A 411 76.17 0.85 44.44
C GLU A 411 74.86 1.66 44.36
N GLU A 412 74.58 2.57 45.29
CA GLU A 412 73.28 3.28 45.27
C GLU A 412 73.14 4.27 44.11
N LYS A 413 74.23 4.88 43.64
CA LYS A 413 74.20 5.78 42.48
C LYS A 413 74.07 5.00 41.15
N GLN A 414 74.71 3.84 41.06
CA GLN A 414 74.58 2.94 39.92
C GLN A 414 73.20 2.27 39.83
N ALA A 415 72.54 2.02 40.97
CA ALA A 415 71.18 1.46 41.00
C ALA A 415 70.12 2.40 40.40
N LEU A 416 70.22 3.72 40.64
CA LEU A 416 69.31 4.71 40.06
C LEU A 416 69.59 4.97 38.57
N GLU A 417 70.86 4.96 38.14
CA GLU A 417 71.22 5.00 36.71
C GLU A 417 70.77 3.73 35.98
N ALA A 418 70.90 2.54 36.59
CA ALA A 418 70.41 1.29 36.02
C ALA A 418 68.88 1.28 35.82
N LYS A 419 68.12 1.84 36.77
CA LYS A 419 66.66 1.92 36.66
C LYS A 419 66.20 2.92 35.58
N THR A 420 66.99 3.96 35.35
CA THR A 420 66.74 4.93 34.26
C THR A 420 66.99 4.28 32.90
N VAL A 421 68.06 3.48 32.78
CA VAL A 421 68.37 2.69 31.57
C VAL A 421 67.31 1.62 31.29
N GLU A 422 66.79 0.97 32.33
CA GLU A 422 65.72 -0.03 32.20
C GLU A 422 64.41 0.61 31.69
N LEU A 423 64.04 1.78 32.24
CA LEU A 423 62.88 2.53 31.74
C LEU A 423 63.09 3.05 30.30
N GLN A 424 64.29 3.51 29.93
CA GLN A 424 64.62 3.84 28.54
C GLN A 424 64.47 2.64 27.61
N LYS A 425 64.93 1.45 28.04
CA LYS A 425 64.75 0.21 27.26
C LYS A 425 63.27 -0.11 27.03
N THR A 426 62.43 0.02 28.05
CA THR A 426 60.97 -0.20 27.87
C THR A 426 60.34 0.83 26.92
N LEU A 427 60.81 2.07 26.93
CA LEU A 427 60.36 3.11 25.99
C LEU A 427 60.80 2.78 24.55
N GLU A 428 62.04 2.34 24.36
CA GLU A 428 62.59 1.89 23.07
C GLU A 428 61.79 0.70 22.51
N GLU A 429 61.43 -0.26 23.36
CA GLU A 429 60.59 -1.40 22.99
C GLU A 429 59.19 -0.96 22.55
N LYS A 430 58.56 0.00 23.23
CA LYS A 430 57.26 0.56 22.81
C LYS A 430 57.37 1.37 21.52
N ASN A 431 58.45 2.13 21.32
CA ASN A 431 58.71 2.83 20.06
C ASN A 431 58.94 1.86 18.90
N SER A 432 59.61 0.73 19.14
CA SER A 432 59.77 -0.33 18.12
C SER A 432 58.44 -0.98 17.74
N ALA A 433 57.55 -1.21 18.72
CA ALA A 433 56.21 -1.73 18.49
C ALA A 433 55.34 -0.74 17.70
N LEU A 434 55.45 0.56 18.00
CA LEU A 434 54.76 1.62 17.27
C LEU A 434 55.25 1.67 15.81
N CYS A 435 56.55 1.56 15.57
CA CYS A 435 57.14 1.50 14.23
C CYS A 435 56.67 0.25 13.43
N LEU A 436 56.50 -0.89 14.10
CA LEU A 436 55.90 -2.10 13.51
C LEU A 436 54.41 -1.90 13.18
N LEU A 437 53.64 -1.23 14.03
CA LEU A 437 52.24 -0.92 13.76
C LEU A 437 52.12 0.09 12.60
N GLU A 438 52.98 1.10 12.52
CA GLU A 438 53.01 2.05 11.41
C GLU A 438 53.35 1.37 10.07
N THR A 439 54.27 0.42 10.07
CA THR A 439 54.58 -0.37 8.86
C THR A 439 53.42 -1.29 8.47
N GLN A 440 52.69 -1.86 9.43
CA GLN A 440 51.46 -2.60 9.15
C GLN A 440 50.35 -1.70 8.59
N ILE A 441 50.15 -0.51 9.15
CA ILE A 441 49.18 0.47 8.63
C ILE A 441 49.55 0.89 7.20
N LYS A 442 50.84 1.10 6.90
CA LYS A 442 51.31 1.40 5.53
C LYS A 442 51.04 0.23 4.57
N LYS A 443 51.26 -1.03 4.99
CA LYS A 443 50.88 -2.21 4.20
C LYS A 443 49.39 -2.25 3.93
N LEU A 444 48.56 -2.12 4.97
CA LEU A 444 47.10 -2.11 4.82
C LEU A 444 46.60 -0.97 3.92
N ARG A 445 47.21 0.21 3.99
CA ARG A 445 46.90 1.33 3.08
C ARG A 445 47.25 1.00 1.63
N ASN A 446 48.38 0.35 1.38
CA ASN A 446 48.76 -0.10 0.04
C ASN A 446 47.82 -1.21 -0.47
N ASP A 447 47.45 -2.17 0.38
CA ASP A 447 46.51 -3.23 0.04
C ASP A 447 45.13 -2.65 -0.28
N LEU A 448 44.67 -1.67 0.50
CA LEU A 448 43.45 -0.90 0.21
C LEU A 448 43.54 -0.18 -1.13
N TYR A 449 44.67 0.45 -1.43
CA TYR A 449 44.90 1.13 -2.70
C TYR A 449 44.85 0.15 -3.88
N PHE A 450 45.53 -0.99 -3.79
CA PHE A 450 45.50 -2.01 -4.85
C PHE A 450 44.11 -2.62 -5.02
N THR A 451 43.40 -2.89 -3.92
CA THR A 451 42.02 -3.40 -3.94
C THR A 451 41.07 -2.37 -4.57
N LYS A 452 41.23 -1.08 -4.26
CA LYS A 452 40.44 -0.02 -4.88
C LYS A 452 40.75 0.10 -6.37
N LYS A 453 42.01 -0.08 -6.77
CA LYS A 453 42.43 -0.06 -8.17
C LYS A 453 41.91 -1.26 -8.96
N SER A 454 41.94 -2.47 -8.40
CA SER A 454 41.33 -3.66 -9.03
C SER A 454 39.81 -3.53 -9.10
N ASN A 455 39.16 -2.99 -8.06
CA ASN A 455 37.72 -2.74 -8.08
C ASN A 455 37.32 -1.72 -9.16
N SER A 456 38.13 -0.68 -9.39
CA SER A 456 37.95 0.24 -10.52
C SER A 456 38.04 -0.48 -11.86
N LYS A 457 39.03 -1.37 -12.04
CA LYS A 457 39.15 -2.17 -13.28
C LYS A 457 37.93 -3.06 -13.51
N TYR A 458 37.46 -3.75 -12.47
CA TYR A 458 36.23 -4.56 -12.57
C TYR A 458 34.99 -3.72 -12.86
N HIS A 459 34.95 -2.48 -12.36
CA HIS A 459 33.88 -1.53 -12.69
C HIS A 459 33.93 -1.14 -14.17
N ASP A 460 35.11 -0.80 -14.69
CA ASP A 460 35.30 -0.45 -16.10
C ASP A 460 34.97 -1.65 -17.01
N GLU A 461 35.39 -2.85 -16.65
CA GLU A 461 35.04 -4.10 -17.35
C GLU A 461 33.53 -4.34 -17.31
N LYS A 462 32.89 -4.19 -16.16
CA LYS A 462 31.43 -4.31 -16.03
C LYS A 462 30.72 -3.29 -16.92
N GLN A 463 31.21 -2.06 -16.98
CA GLN A 463 30.63 -1.02 -17.83
C GLN A 463 30.81 -1.34 -19.31
N SER A 464 31.97 -1.86 -19.71
CA SER A 464 32.22 -2.32 -21.08
C SER A 464 31.31 -3.50 -21.48
N LEU A 465 31.10 -4.46 -20.57
CA LEU A 465 30.18 -5.57 -20.78
C LEU A 465 28.73 -5.09 -20.84
N MET A 466 28.35 -4.11 -20.02
CA MET A 466 27.01 -3.51 -20.05
C MET A 466 26.74 -2.81 -21.38
N THR A 467 27.72 -2.06 -21.90
CA THR A 467 27.62 -1.49 -23.25
C THR A 467 27.49 -2.58 -24.31
N LYS A 468 28.21 -3.70 -24.15
CA LYS A 468 28.13 -4.80 -25.10
C LYS A 468 26.79 -5.54 -25.06
N ILE A 469 26.22 -5.72 -23.87
CA ILE A 469 24.88 -6.27 -23.70
C ILE A 469 23.87 -5.36 -24.39
N ASN A 470 23.93 -4.05 -24.19
CA ASN A 470 23.02 -3.11 -24.84
C ASN A 470 23.12 -3.15 -26.37
N GLU A 471 24.32 -3.25 -26.93
CA GLU A 471 24.52 -3.46 -28.38
C GLU A 471 23.87 -4.75 -28.88
N LEU A 472 24.07 -5.86 -28.15
CA LEU A 472 23.50 -7.16 -28.50
C LEU A 472 21.97 -7.17 -28.38
N THR A 473 21.42 -6.49 -27.38
CA THR A 473 19.96 -6.32 -27.23
C THR A 473 19.40 -5.55 -28.42
N LEU A 474 20.03 -4.44 -28.81
CA LEU A 474 19.60 -3.67 -29.99
C LEU A 474 19.71 -4.48 -31.29
N PHE A 475 20.74 -5.32 -31.42
CA PHE A 475 20.89 -6.24 -32.53
C PHE A 475 19.76 -7.28 -32.56
N ASN A 476 19.48 -7.91 -31.40
CA ASN A 476 18.39 -8.89 -31.27
C ASN A 476 17.03 -8.26 -31.58
N ASP A 477 16.73 -7.07 -31.07
CA ASP A 477 15.48 -6.36 -31.36
C ASP A 477 15.33 -6.07 -32.86
N ARG A 478 16.44 -5.74 -33.53
CA ARG A 478 16.45 -5.53 -34.98
C ARG A 478 16.22 -6.84 -35.73
N SER A 479 16.90 -7.91 -35.34
CA SER A 479 16.73 -9.24 -35.94
C SER A 479 15.33 -9.80 -35.72
N GLU A 480 14.72 -9.57 -34.55
CA GLU A 480 13.33 -9.95 -34.29
C GLU A 480 12.36 -9.17 -35.18
N LYS A 481 12.58 -7.86 -35.38
CA LYS A 481 11.78 -7.06 -36.32
C LYS A 481 11.95 -7.53 -37.76
N GLU A 482 13.13 -7.97 -38.16
CA GLU A 482 13.35 -8.57 -39.48
C GLU A 482 12.66 -9.93 -39.60
N LEU A 483 12.67 -10.74 -38.53
CA LEU A 483 11.96 -12.01 -38.47
C LEU A 483 10.44 -11.85 -38.55
N THR A 484 9.86 -10.85 -37.87
CA THR A 484 8.42 -10.59 -37.96
C THR A 484 8.02 -10.13 -39.37
N LYS A 485 8.83 -9.28 -40.01
CA LYS A 485 8.64 -8.92 -41.43
C LYS A 485 8.72 -10.15 -42.35
N ALA A 486 9.69 -11.03 -42.14
CA ALA A 486 9.82 -12.26 -42.93
C ALA A 486 8.62 -13.21 -42.72
N LYS A 487 8.10 -13.31 -41.49
CA LYS A 487 6.88 -14.08 -41.18
C LYS A 487 5.65 -13.51 -41.89
N ALA A 488 5.48 -12.19 -41.90
CA ALA A 488 4.39 -11.52 -42.63
C ALA A 488 4.50 -11.78 -44.15
N LEU A 489 5.69 -11.58 -44.73
CA LEU A 489 5.94 -11.89 -46.14
C LEU A 489 5.67 -13.35 -46.49
N LYS A 490 6.01 -14.29 -45.60
CA LYS A 490 5.67 -15.72 -45.78
C LYS A 490 4.16 -15.92 -45.79
N GLN A 491 3.41 -15.28 -44.90
CA GLN A 491 1.96 -15.39 -44.86
C GLN A 491 1.33 -14.83 -46.14
N ASP A 492 1.80 -13.67 -46.62
CA ASP A 492 1.34 -13.07 -47.87
C ASP A 492 1.60 -14.01 -49.06
N LEU A 493 2.82 -14.56 -49.17
CA LEU A 493 3.16 -15.53 -50.21
C LEU A 493 2.33 -16.83 -50.12
N MET A 494 1.98 -17.27 -48.90
CA MET A 494 1.08 -18.42 -48.73
C MET A 494 -0.35 -18.12 -49.20
N ILE A 495 -0.84 -16.90 -48.99
CA ILE A 495 -2.15 -16.46 -49.51
C ILE A 495 -2.10 -16.42 -51.04
N GLU A 496 -1.02 -15.89 -51.61
CA GLU A 496 -0.81 -15.83 -53.06
C GLU A 496 -0.71 -17.24 -53.68
N ASP A 497 0.04 -18.16 -53.07
CA ASP A 497 0.11 -19.57 -53.50
C ASP A 497 -1.26 -20.27 -53.43
N ASN A 498 -2.05 -20.01 -52.38
CA ASN A 498 -3.41 -20.53 -52.30
C ASN A 498 -4.34 -19.94 -53.37
N LEU A 499 -4.20 -18.64 -53.68
CA LEU A 499 -4.95 -17.99 -54.75
C LEU A 499 -4.59 -18.58 -56.12
N LEU A 500 -3.29 -18.74 -56.38
CA LEU A 500 -2.79 -19.38 -57.60
C LEU A 500 -3.26 -20.83 -57.71
N LYS A 501 -3.29 -21.60 -56.61
CA LYS A 501 -3.87 -22.95 -56.60
C LYS A 501 -5.35 -22.95 -56.94
N LEU A 502 -6.11 -21.96 -56.49
CA LEU A 502 -7.53 -21.80 -56.86
C LEU A 502 -7.67 -21.45 -58.35
N GLU A 503 -6.86 -20.55 -58.89
CA GLU A 503 -6.84 -20.25 -60.32
C GLU A 503 -6.45 -21.47 -61.17
N VAL A 504 -5.45 -22.24 -60.74
CA VAL A 504 -5.06 -23.51 -61.37
C VAL A 504 -6.20 -24.53 -61.30
N LYS A 505 -6.91 -24.60 -60.18
CA LYS A 505 -8.06 -25.50 -60.05
C LYS A 505 -9.19 -25.08 -61.00
N HIS A 506 -9.51 -23.78 -61.05
CA HIS A 506 -10.56 -23.25 -61.93
C HIS A 506 -10.22 -23.46 -63.40
N THR A 507 -8.99 -23.17 -63.82
CA THR A 507 -8.53 -23.42 -65.19
C THR A 507 -8.52 -24.90 -65.54
N ARG A 508 -8.17 -25.78 -64.58
CA ARG A 508 -8.25 -27.24 -64.75
C ARG A 508 -9.69 -27.72 -64.91
N GLU A 509 -10.61 -27.23 -64.09
CA GLU A 509 -12.05 -27.53 -64.19
C GLU A 509 -12.62 -27.06 -65.55
N LEU A 510 -12.24 -25.86 -66.00
CA LEU A 510 -12.61 -25.35 -67.31
C LEU A 510 -12.04 -26.22 -68.46
N LEU A 511 -10.79 -26.65 -68.34
CA LEU A 511 -10.17 -27.56 -69.31
C LEU A 511 -10.88 -28.91 -69.35
N HIS A 512 -11.23 -29.49 -68.19
CA HIS A 512 -11.98 -30.74 -68.12
C HIS A 512 -13.37 -30.60 -68.76
N SER A 513 -14.09 -29.52 -68.46
CA SER A 513 -15.38 -29.22 -69.11
C SER A 513 -15.24 -29.12 -70.63
N LYS A 514 -14.20 -28.44 -71.14
CA LYS A 514 -13.94 -28.35 -72.58
C LYS A 514 -13.53 -29.69 -73.19
N ALA A 515 -12.77 -30.50 -72.47
CA ALA A 515 -12.40 -31.84 -72.91
C ALA A 515 -13.63 -32.75 -73.01
N GLU A 516 -14.55 -32.69 -72.05
CA GLU A 516 -15.83 -33.42 -72.06
C GLU A 516 -16.72 -32.98 -73.22
N GLU A 517 -16.83 -31.67 -73.48
CA GLU A 517 -17.53 -31.14 -74.66
C GLU A 517 -16.94 -31.73 -75.95
N VAL A 518 -15.62 -31.70 -76.12
CA VAL A 518 -14.95 -32.25 -77.31
C VAL A 518 -15.16 -33.76 -77.43
N LEU A 519 -15.04 -34.51 -76.33
CA LEU A 519 -15.31 -35.97 -76.31
C LEU A 519 -16.75 -36.29 -76.71
N SER A 520 -17.71 -35.50 -76.23
CA SER A 520 -19.12 -35.67 -76.59
C SER A 520 -19.37 -35.39 -78.07
N LEU A 521 -18.71 -34.37 -78.63
CA LEU A 521 -18.78 -34.03 -80.05
C LEU A 521 -18.14 -35.11 -80.92
N GLU A 522 -16.97 -35.62 -80.52
CA GLU A 522 -16.29 -36.69 -81.26
C GLU A 522 -17.10 -37.99 -81.21
N LYS A 523 -17.70 -38.33 -80.06
CA LYS A 523 -18.61 -39.48 -79.95
C LYS A 523 -19.83 -39.32 -80.85
N ARG A 524 -20.45 -38.13 -80.89
CA ARG A 524 -21.59 -37.84 -81.77
C ARG A 524 -21.20 -37.92 -83.26
N LYS A 525 -20.02 -37.43 -83.62
CA LYS A 525 -19.46 -37.53 -84.97
C LYS A 525 -19.22 -38.98 -85.38
N GLN A 526 -18.64 -39.81 -84.51
CA GLN A 526 -18.44 -41.23 -84.76
C GLN A 526 -19.77 -41.97 -84.93
N GLN A 527 -20.74 -41.73 -84.06
CA GLN A 527 -22.09 -42.31 -84.17
C GLN A 527 -22.76 -41.96 -85.51
N LEU A 528 -22.67 -40.69 -85.94
CA LEU A 528 -23.19 -40.27 -87.24
C LEU A 528 -22.43 -40.94 -88.40
N HIS A 529 -21.11 -41.09 -88.29
CA HIS A 529 -20.32 -41.74 -89.34
C HIS A 529 -20.69 -43.23 -89.47
N THR A 530 -20.81 -43.97 -88.36
CA THR A 530 -21.23 -45.37 -88.36
C THR A 530 -22.64 -45.54 -88.91
N ALA A 531 -23.59 -44.70 -88.47
CA ALA A 531 -24.96 -44.74 -89.00
C ALA A 531 -25.02 -44.41 -90.50
N MET A 532 -24.16 -43.50 -90.98
CA MET A 532 -24.04 -43.24 -92.42
C MET A 532 -23.44 -44.43 -93.18
N GLU A 533 -22.42 -45.10 -92.65
CA GLU A 533 -21.84 -46.30 -93.26
C GLU A 533 -22.85 -47.45 -93.33
N GLU A 534 -23.57 -47.72 -92.24
CA GLU A 534 -24.65 -48.72 -92.19
C GLU A 534 -25.73 -48.41 -93.22
N ARG A 535 -26.21 -47.16 -93.30
CA ARG A 535 -27.17 -46.73 -94.32
C ARG A 535 -26.63 -46.90 -95.74
N THR A 536 -25.35 -46.63 -95.97
CA THR A 536 -24.76 -46.82 -97.31
C THR A 536 -24.67 -48.29 -97.69
N GLU A 537 -24.38 -49.18 -96.74
CA GLU A 537 -24.32 -50.62 -96.99
C GLU A 537 -25.73 -51.21 -97.13
N GLU A 538 -26.72 -50.76 -96.36
CA GLU A 538 -28.14 -51.09 -96.56
C GLU A 538 -28.60 -50.70 -97.97
N ILE A 539 -28.33 -49.46 -98.40
CA ILE A 539 -28.65 -48.99 -99.76
C ILE A 539 -27.93 -49.85 -100.80
N LYS A 540 -26.69 -50.27 -100.54
CA LYS A 540 -25.92 -51.11 -101.46
C LYS A 540 -26.50 -52.52 -101.57
N VAL A 541 -26.94 -53.12 -100.47
CA VAL A 541 -27.67 -54.41 -100.45
C VAL A 541 -29.02 -54.29 -101.15
N HIS A 542 -29.79 -53.21 -100.89
CA HIS A 542 -31.03 -52.96 -101.62
C HIS A 542 -30.78 -52.79 -103.12
N LYS A 543 -29.70 -52.10 -103.51
CA LYS A 543 -29.34 -51.91 -104.91
C LYS A 543 -28.92 -53.22 -105.58
N THR A 544 -28.21 -54.12 -104.90
CA THR A 544 -27.86 -55.44 -105.43
C THR A 544 -29.07 -56.37 -105.51
N MET A 545 -29.98 -56.30 -104.54
CA MET A 545 -31.24 -57.04 -104.55
C MET A 545 -32.17 -56.56 -105.68
N LEU A 546 -32.32 -55.25 -105.87
CA LEU A 546 -33.06 -54.70 -107.01
C LEU A 546 -32.42 -55.12 -108.34
N ALA A 547 -31.09 -55.15 -108.43
CA ALA A 547 -30.40 -55.63 -109.63
C ALA A 547 -30.62 -57.13 -109.90
N SER A 548 -30.68 -57.97 -108.86
CA SER A 548 -31.01 -59.40 -109.02
C SER A 548 -32.48 -59.62 -109.39
N GLN A 549 -33.39 -58.81 -108.84
CA GLN A 549 -34.81 -58.87 -109.16
C GLN A 549 -35.10 -58.39 -110.58
N ILE A 550 -34.40 -57.35 -111.07
CA ILE A 550 -34.43 -56.94 -112.48
C ILE A 550 -33.95 -58.09 -113.39
N ARG A 551 -32.86 -58.79 -113.03
CA ARG A 551 -32.40 -59.96 -113.80
C ARG A 551 -33.42 -61.10 -113.82
N TYR A 552 -34.09 -61.35 -112.70
CA TYR A 552 -35.13 -62.38 -112.62
C TYR A 552 -36.36 -62.02 -113.47
N VAL A 553 -36.82 -60.77 -113.41
CA VAL A 553 -37.92 -60.27 -114.25
C VAL A 553 -37.54 -60.25 -115.73
N ASP A 554 -36.29 -59.94 -116.08
CA ASP A 554 -35.81 -60.05 -117.47
C ASP A 554 -35.77 -61.51 -117.96
N GLN A 555 -35.42 -62.46 -117.09
CA GLN A 555 -35.45 -63.90 -117.36
C GLN A 555 -36.90 -64.41 -117.53
N GLU A 556 -37.83 -63.96 -116.68
CA GLU A 556 -39.26 -64.24 -116.81
C GLU A 556 -39.85 -63.60 -118.07
N ARG A 557 -39.46 -62.36 -118.41
CA ARG A 557 -39.90 -61.69 -119.65
C ARG A 557 -39.41 -62.41 -120.90
N GLN A 558 -38.21 -62.98 -120.89
CA GLN A 558 -37.72 -63.86 -121.96
C GLN A 558 -38.50 -65.16 -122.07
N ASN A 559 -38.92 -65.76 -120.95
CA ASN A 559 -39.75 -66.96 -120.94
C ASN A 559 -41.19 -66.69 -121.39
N ILE A 560 -41.79 -65.56 -120.99
CA ILE A 560 -43.15 -65.15 -121.39
C ILE A 560 -43.20 -64.78 -122.88
N ALA A 561 -42.18 -64.10 -123.41
CA ALA A 561 -42.09 -63.81 -124.85
C ALA A 561 -41.93 -65.06 -125.73
N ALA A 562 -41.48 -66.19 -125.16
CA ALA A 562 -41.42 -67.47 -125.85
C ALA A 562 -42.76 -68.25 -125.78
N GLN A 563 -43.56 -68.05 -124.74
CA GLN A 563 -44.89 -68.68 -124.57
C GLN A 563 -46.02 -67.95 -125.33
N GLU A 564 -46.01 -66.61 -125.40
CA GLU A 564 -47.04 -65.83 -126.11
C GLU A 564 -47.08 -66.07 -127.63
N LYS A 565 -45.98 -66.56 -128.22
CA LYS A 565 -45.91 -66.91 -129.65
C LYS A 565 -46.58 -68.26 -130.00
N GLU A 566 -46.85 -69.11 -129.01
CA GLU A 566 -47.48 -70.43 -129.19
C GLU A 566 -48.96 -70.46 -128.73
N GLU A 567 -49.40 -69.51 -127.89
CA GLU A 567 -50.76 -69.46 -127.32
C GLU A 567 -51.79 -68.74 -128.23
N LEU A 568 -51.38 -67.77 -129.05
CA LEU A 568 -52.27 -67.04 -129.97
C LEU A 568 -52.89 -67.87 -131.11
N GLN A 569 -52.46 -69.13 -131.30
CA GLN A 569 -53.01 -70.05 -132.30
C GLN A 569 -53.92 -71.15 -131.70
N ARG A 570 -53.92 -71.33 -130.37
CA ARG A 570 -54.81 -72.27 -129.63
C ARG A 570 -56.00 -71.57 -128.95
N GLU A 571 -55.95 -70.24 -128.81
CA GLU A 571 -57.05 -69.44 -128.24
C GLU A 571 -58.31 -69.37 -129.13
N GLY A 572 -58.21 -69.71 -130.42
CA GLY A 572 -59.36 -69.81 -131.33
C GLY A 572 -60.27 -71.04 -131.09
N ASP A 573 -59.70 -72.17 -130.67
CA ASP A 573 -60.45 -73.43 -130.52
C ASP A 573 -60.95 -73.66 -129.08
N SER A 574 -60.46 -72.90 -128.09
CA SER A 574 -60.82 -73.10 -126.66
C SER A 574 -62.08 -72.36 -126.20
N LEU A 575 -62.57 -71.39 -126.99
CA LEU A 575 -63.80 -70.66 -126.68
C LEU A 575 -65.05 -71.56 -126.78
N ASP A 576 -65.02 -72.62 -127.61
CA ASP A 576 -66.07 -73.64 -127.67
C ASP A 576 -66.04 -74.66 -126.51
N ALA A 577 -64.92 -74.74 -125.76
CA ALA A 577 -64.79 -75.63 -124.60
C ALA A 577 -65.22 -74.97 -123.27
N LYS A 578 -65.34 -73.64 -123.21
CA LYS A 578 -65.72 -72.88 -122.00
C LYS A 578 -67.17 -73.10 -121.54
N ILE A 579 -68.02 -73.74 -122.36
CA ILE A 579 -69.40 -74.12 -121.97
C ILE A 579 -69.44 -75.41 -121.14
N ASN A 580 -68.43 -76.31 -121.24
CA ASN A 580 -68.33 -77.53 -120.43
C ASN A 580 -67.59 -77.34 -119.09
N LYS A 581 -67.12 -76.11 -118.79
CA LYS A 581 -66.35 -75.76 -117.57
C LYS A 581 -67.24 -75.28 -116.41
N ALA A 582 -68.49 -74.88 -116.65
CA ALA A 582 -69.39 -74.40 -115.61
C ALA A 582 -69.99 -75.52 -114.72
N GLU A 583 -69.98 -76.79 -115.16
CA GLU A 583 -70.60 -77.90 -114.41
C GLU A 583 -69.62 -78.67 -113.49
N LYS A 584 -68.30 -78.38 -113.54
CA LYS A 584 -67.27 -79.04 -112.70
C LYS A 584 -66.74 -78.18 -111.55
N GLU A 585 -67.11 -76.90 -111.47
CA GLU A 585 -66.66 -75.95 -110.43
C GLU A 585 -67.43 -76.08 -109.10
N ILE A 586 -68.54 -76.83 -109.06
CA ILE A 586 -69.32 -77.09 -107.82
C ILE A 586 -68.67 -78.18 -106.93
N TYR A 587 -67.79 -79.02 -107.46
CA TYR A 587 -67.15 -80.11 -106.70
C TYR A 587 -65.82 -79.70 -106.02
N ALA A 588 -65.22 -78.56 -106.39
CA ALA A 588 -63.92 -78.11 -105.87
C ALA A 588 -63.98 -77.12 -104.68
N LEU A 589 -65.16 -76.55 -104.37
CA LEU A 589 -65.36 -75.63 -103.23
C LEU A 589 -65.47 -76.33 -101.85
N GLY A 590 -65.61 -77.66 -101.82
CA GLY A 590 -65.69 -78.44 -100.58
C GLY A 590 -64.35 -78.66 -99.86
N ASN A 591 -63.24 -78.74 -100.60
CA ASN A 591 -61.92 -79.08 -100.03
C ASN A 591 -61.14 -77.86 -99.48
N THR A 592 -61.48 -76.63 -99.88
CA THR A 592 -60.87 -75.40 -99.36
C THR A 592 -61.46 -74.95 -98.01
N LEU A 593 -62.67 -75.39 -97.66
CA LEU A 593 -63.30 -75.07 -96.37
C LEU A 593 -62.68 -75.86 -95.19
N GLN A 594 -62.08 -77.03 -95.46
CA GLN A 594 -61.55 -77.93 -94.43
C GLN A 594 -60.14 -77.51 -93.93
N VAL A 595 -59.31 -76.90 -94.80
CA VAL A 595 -57.98 -76.37 -94.42
C VAL A 595 -58.10 -75.03 -93.67
N LEU A 596 -59.09 -74.20 -94.03
CA LEU A 596 -59.34 -72.92 -93.36
C LEU A 596 -59.82 -73.12 -91.91
N ASN A 597 -60.63 -74.14 -91.63
CA ASN A 597 -61.10 -74.45 -90.28
C ASN A 597 -60.01 -75.03 -89.36
N SER A 598 -59.00 -75.73 -89.90
CA SER A 598 -57.86 -76.23 -89.11
C SER A 598 -56.87 -75.11 -88.71
N CYS A 599 -56.58 -74.15 -89.60
CA CYS A 599 -55.77 -72.98 -89.24
C CYS A 599 -56.49 -72.03 -88.26
N ASN A 600 -57.80 -71.85 -88.40
CA ASN A 600 -58.57 -70.99 -87.49
C ASN A 600 -58.69 -71.56 -86.06
N ASN A 601 -58.64 -72.88 -85.89
CA ASN A 601 -58.64 -73.51 -84.56
C ASN A 601 -57.31 -73.34 -83.83
N ASN A 602 -56.17 -73.37 -84.52
CA ASN A 602 -54.86 -73.11 -83.91
C ASN A 602 -54.64 -71.61 -83.59
N TYR A 603 -55.14 -70.70 -84.43
CA TYR A 603 -55.07 -69.25 -84.17
C TYR A 603 -55.95 -68.79 -82.98
N LYS A 604 -57.00 -69.55 -82.65
CA LYS A 604 -57.83 -69.33 -81.46
C LYS A 604 -57.25 -69.90 -80.16
N GLN A 605 -56.31 -70.84 -80.24
CA GLN A 605 -55.64 -71.40 -79.07
C GLN A 605 -54.43 -70.56 -78.61
N SER A 606 -53.85 -69.70 -79.47
CA SER A 606 -52.73 -68.81 -79.13
C SER A 606 -53.14 -67.46 -78.53
N PHE A 607 -54.43 -67.10 -78.56
CA PHE A 607 -54.96 -65.91 -77.88
C PHE A 607 -56.06 -66.30 -76.89
N GLN A 608 -55.67 -66.87 -75.75
CA GLN A 608 -56.55 -66.91 -74.59
C GLN A 608 -56.71 -65.50 -74.02
N LYS A 609 -57.98 -65.08 -73.91
CA LYS A 609 -58.40 -63.84 -73.29
C LYS A 609 -58.19 -63.96 -71.77
N VAL A 610 -57.37 -63.09 -71.18
CA VAL A 610 -57.18 -62.98 -69.72
C VAL A 610 -58.55 -62.82 -69.06
N THR A 611 -58.98 -63.88 -68.39
CA THR A 611 -60.17 -63.91 -67.53
C THR A 611 -59.81 -63.36 -66.15
N PRO A 612 -60.80 -62.90 -65.35
CA PRO A 612 -60.59 -62.29 -64.02
C PRO A 612 -60.00 -63.22 -62.94
N SER A 613 -59.42 -64.37 -63.31
CA SER A 613 -58.81 -65.35 -62.40
C SER A 613 -57.40 -65.77 -62.83
N SER A 614 -56.71 -64.98 -63.65
CA SER A 614 -55.32 -65.21 -64.07
C SER A 614 -54.33 -64.44 -63.17
N ALA A 615 -53.21 -65.07 -62.82
CA ALA A 615 -52.12 -64.51 -62.01
C ALA A 615 -51.55 -63.19 -62.56
N GLU A 616 -51.68 -62.92 -63.86
CA GLU A 616 -51.25 -61.67 -64.48
C GLU A 616 -52.14 -60.47 -64.13
N TYR A 617 -53.43 -60.69 -63.81
CA TYR A 617 -54.32 -59.62 -63.33
C TYR A 617 -54.00 -59.22 -61.88
N GLU A 618 -53.56 -60.17 -61.03
CA GLU A 618 -53.02 -59.87 -59.70
C GLU A 618 -51.73 -59.05 -59.78
N VAL A 619 -50.84 -59.37 -60.72
CA VAL A 619 -49.62 -58.57 -60.97
C VAL A 619 -49.95 -57.16 -61.45
N LYS A 620 -50.99 -56.99 -62.27
CA LYS A 620 -51.47 -55.66 -62.69
C LYS A 620 -52.03 -54.85 -61.50
N ILE A 621 -52.82 -55.47 -60.62
CA ILE A 621 -53.29 -54.81 -59.39
C ILE A 621 -52.10 -54.43 -58.51
N GLN A 622 -51.14 -55.32 -58.32
CA GLN A 622 -49.93 -55.05 -57.52
C GLN A 622 -49.08 -53.91 -58.10
N LEU A 623 -48.93 -53.83 -59.43
CA LEU A 623 -48.19 -52.74 -60.09
C LEU A 623 -48.96 -51.41 -60.03
N GLU A 624 -50.28 -51.42 -60.17
CA GLU A 624 -51.12 -50.24 -59.99
C GLU A 624 -51.09 -49.74 -58.53
N GLU A 625 -50.98 -50.65 -57.57
CA GLU A 625 -50.88 -50.34 -56.14
C GLU A 625 -49.47 -49.84 -55.76
N GLN A 626 -48.42 -50.41 -56.33
CA GLN A 626 -47.04 -49.89 -56.21
C GLN A 626 -46.92 -48.49 -56.82
N LYS A 627 -47.53 -48.24 -57.98
CA LYS A 627 -47.56 -46.90 -58.59
C LYS A 627 -48.27 -45.90 -57.68
N ARG A 628 -49.43 -46.25 -57.11
CA ARG A 628 -50.14 -45.37 -56.15
C ARG A 628 -49.29 -45.09 -54.92
N ALA A 629 -48.61 -46.09 -54.36
CA ALA A 629 -47.74 -45.92 -53.19
C ALA A 629 -46.55 -44.98 -53.48
N VAL A 630 -45.98 -45.03 -54.70
CA VAL A 630 -44.91 -44.12 -55.13
C VAL A 630 -45.45 -42.70 -55.35
N ASP A 631 -46.60 -42.55 -56.01
CA ASP A 631 -47.25 -41.25 -56.21
C ASP A 631 -47.62 -40.58 -54.88
N GLU A 632 -48.03 -41.36 -53.88
CA GLU A 632 -48.38 -40.87 -52.55
C GLU A 632 -47.14 -40.44 -51.75
N LYS A 633 -46.04 -41.19 -51.85
CA LYS A 633 -44.72 -40.78 -51.32
C LYS A 633 -44.21 -39.50 -51.99
N TYR A 634 -44.37 -39.36 -53.31
CA TYR A 634 -43.99 -38.15 -54.03
C TYR A 634 -44.78 -36.92 -53.55
N ARG A 635 -46.11 -37.04 -53.41
CA ARG A 635 -46.95 -35.96 -52.86
C ARG A 635 -46.57 -35.61 -51.42
N TYR A 636 -46.26 -36.60 -50.60
CA TYR A 636 -45.78 -36.37 -49.24
C TYR A 636 -44.46 -35.60 -49.21
N LYS A 637 -43.51 -35.95 -50.10
CA LYS A 637 -42.24 -35.22 -50.23
C LYS A 637 -42.43 -33.80 -50.77
N GLN A 638 -43.34 -33.58 -51.71
CA GLN A 638 -43.69 -32.22 -52.15
C GLN A 638 -44.31 -31.39 -51.02
N ARG A 639 -45.12 -31.99 -50.14
CA ARG A 639 -45.68 -31.31 -48.98
C ARG A 639 -44.60 -30.94 -47.97
N GLN A 640 -43.67 -31.85 -47.66
CA GLN A 640 -42.51 -31.54 -46.81
C GLN A 640 -41.64 -30.40 -47.36
N ILE A 641 -41.44 -30.36 -48.69
CA ILE A 641 -40.70 -29.26 -49.32
C ILE A 641 -41.42 -27.93 -49.12
N ARG A 642 -42.76 -27.91 -49.25
CA ARG A 642 -43.55 -26.70 -49.05
C ARG A 642 -43.51 -26.20 -47.61
N GLU A 643 -43.65 -27.11 -46.64
CA GLU A 643 -43.55 -26.79 -45.21
C GLU A 643 -42.16 -26.21 -44.89
N LEU A 644 -41.08 -26.83 -45.40
CA LEU A 644 -39.72 -26.31 -45.21
C LEU A 644 -39.51 -24.95 -45.90
N GLN A 645 -40.13 -24.70 -47.05
CA GLN A 645 -40.07 -23.40 -47.72
C GLN A 645 -40.81 -22.32 -46.92
N GLU A 646 -41.96 -22.64 -46.33
CA GLU A 646 -42.70 -21.74 -45.44
C GLU A 646 -41.91 -21.45 -44.16
N ASP A 647 -41.27 -22.47 -43.57
CA ASP A 647 -40.38 -22.31 -42.41
C ASP A 647 -39.18 -21.41 -42.72
N ILE A 648 -38.50 -21.63 -43.86
CA ILE A 648 -37.39 -20.78 -44.31
C ILE A 648 -37.85 -19.34 -44.49
N GLN A 649 -38.99 -19.12 -45.15
CA GLN A 649 -39.53 -17.78 -45.34
C GLN A 649 -39.87 -17.10 -44.00
N SER A 650 -40.39 -17.87 -43.03
CA SER A 650 -40.65 -17.36 -41.68
C SER A 650 -39.36 -16.95 -40.96
N MET A 651 -38.31 -17.77 -41.07
CA MET A 651 -37.01 -17.51 -40.46
C MET A 651 -36.33 -16.29 -41.10
N GLU A 652 -36.38 -16.16 -42.43
CA GLU A 652 -35.89 -14.97 -43.15
C GLU A 652 -36.60 -13.70 -42.65
N ASN A 653 -37.92 -13.74 -42.51
CA ASN A 653 -38.68 -12.61 -41.96
C ASN A 653 -38.23 -12.29 -40.53
N THR A 654 -38.04 -13.28 -39.66
CA THR A 654 -37.52 -13.02 -38.30
C THR A 654 -36.12 -12.42 -38.30
N LEU A 655 -35.26 -12.86 -39.22
CA LEU A 655 -33.89 -12.36 -39.34
C LEU A 655 -33.89 -10.89 -39.76
N THR A 656 -34.72 -10.50 -40.73
CA THR A 656 -34.84 -9.08 -41.13
C THR A 656 -35.32 -8.18 -39.99
N VAL A 657 -36.24 -8.66 -39.14
CA VAL A 657 -36.70 -7.94 -37.95
C VAL A 657 -35.56 -7.78 -36.94
N ILE A 658 -34.79 -8.84 -36.69
CA ILE A 658 -33.64 -8.79 -35.77
C ILE A 658 -32.54 -7.87 -36.30
N GLU A 659 -32.27 -7.88 -37.61
CA GLU A 659 -31.32 -6.95 -38.24
C GLU A 659 -31.76 -5.50 -38.07
N HIS A 660 -33.05 -5.20 -38.27
CA HIS A 660 -33.57 -3.85 -38.05
C HIS A 660 -33.45 -3.41 -36.58
N LEU A 661 -33.78 -4.29 -35.62
CA LEU A 661 -33.60 -4.00 -34.19
C LEU A 661 -32.12 -3.78 -33.84
N THR A 662 -31.22 -4.59 -34.41
CA THR A 662 -29.78 -4.47 -34.20
C THR A 662 -29.25 -3.14 -34.72
N ASN A 663 -29.72 -2.69 -35.89
CA ASN A 663 -29.34 -1.40 -36.45
C ASN A 663 -29.86 -0.23 -35.60
N ASN A 664 -31.10 -0.30 -35.11
CA ASN A 664 -31.66 0.72 -34.21
C ASN A 664 -30.88 0.81 -32.89
N VAL A 665 -30.43 -0.34 -32.34
CA VAL A 665 -29.58 -0.34 -31.14
C VAL A 665 -28.20 0.27 -31.44
N LYS A 666 -27.58 -0.06 -32.58
CA LYS A 666 -26.31 0.53 -33.01
C LYS A 666 -26.40 2.05 -33.14
N GLU A 667 -27.48 2.57 -33.72
CA GLU A 667 -27.72 4.02 -33.84
C GLU A 667 -27.80 4.66 -32.45
N LYS A 668 -28.60 4.11 -31.53
CA LYS A 668 -28.67 4.60 -30.14
C LYS A 668 -27.32 4.56 -29.42
N VAL A 669 -26.50 3.53 -29.66
CA VAL A 669 -25.14 3.47 -29.11
C VAL A 669 -24.30 4.62 -29.65
N THR A 670 -24.33 4.89 -30.95
CA THR A 670 -23.57 6.01 -31.55
C THR A 670 -24.02 7.37 -31.01
N GLU A 671 -25.33 7.59 -30.83
CA GLU A 671 -25.85 8.82 -30.23
C GLU A 671 -25.37 9.01 -28.79
N LYS A 672 -25.45 7.95 -27.96
CA LYS A 672 -24.97 8.00 -26.57
C LYS A 672 -23.46 8.22 -26.50
N GLN A 673 -22.71 7.62 -27.42
CA GLN A 673 -21.26 7.80 -27.48
C GLN A 673 -20.88 9.24 -27.86
N ALA A 674 -21.61 9.87 -28.78
CA ALA A 674 -21.46 11.29 -29.09
C ALA A 674 -21.81 12.19 -27.88
N TYR A 675 -22.86 11.86 -27.13
CA TYR A 675 -23.23 12.60 -25.93
C TYR A 675 -22.18 12.51 -24.81
N VAL A 676 -21.59 11.32 -24.60
CA VAL A 676 -20.48 11.13 -23.66
C VAL A 676 -19.25 11.96 -24.07
N LEU A 677 -18.93 12.02 -25.36
CA LEU A 677 -17.84 12.86 -25.85
C LEU A 677 -18.09 14.35 -25.59
N GLN A 678 -19.33 14.81 -25.75
CA GLN A 678 -19.73 16.19 -25.46
C GLN A 678 -19.58 16.50 -23.95
N LEU A 679 -20.09 15.63 -23.06
CA LEU A 679 -19.96 15.81 -21.60
C LEU A 679 -18.49 15.79 -21.14
N ASN A 680 -17.67 14.94 -21.73
CA ASN A 680 -16.24 14.91 -21.44
C ASN A 680 -15.57 16.23 -21.83
N LYS A 681 -15.90 16.77 -23.00
CA LYS A 681 -15.38 18.07 -23.44
C LYS A 681 -15.80 19.19 -22.49
N GLU A 682 -17.07 19.24 -22.09
CA GLU A 682 -17.57 20.22 -21.12
C GLU A 682 -16.86 20.08 -19.77
N THR A 683 -16.61 18.86 -19.30
CA THR A 683 -15.86 18.60 -18.06
C THR A 683 -14.42 19.12 -18.15
N GLU A 684 -13.72 18.86 -19.26
CA GLU A 684 -12.37 19.38 -19.50
C GLU A 684 -12.33 20.92 -19.55
N GLU A 685 -13.36 21.56 -20.13
CA GLU A 685 -13.48 23.02 -20.16
C GLU A 685 -13.72 23.64 -18.77
N GLN A 686 -14.32 22.90 -17.83
CA GLN A 686 -14.57 23.36 -16.46
C GLN A 686 -13.36 23.20 -15.53
N LYS A 687 -12.48 22.22 -15.76
CA LYS A 687 -11.25 22.00 -14.95
C LYS A 687 -10.40 23.25 -14.74
N PRO A 688 -10.02 24.05 -15.77
CA PRO A 688 -9.20 25.23 -15.56
C PRO A 688 -9.95 26.36 -14.84
N LYS A 689 -11.29 26.41 -14.91
CA LYS A 689 -12.10 27.38 -14.16
C LYS A 689 -12.11 27.03 -12.68
N LEU A 690 -12.31 25.75 -12.35
CA LEU A 690 -12.20 25.24 -10.98
C LEU A 690 -10.81 25.54 -10.40
N GLU A 691 -9.74 25.26 -11.15
CA GLU A 691 -8.37 25.50 -10.67
C GLU A 691 -8.10 26.98 -10.38
N ARG A 692 -8.63 27.91 -11.18
CA ARG A 692 -8.53 29.36 -10.91
C ARG A 692 -9.25 29.74 -9.63
N VAL A 693 -10.47 29.26 -9.43
CA VAL A 693 -11.27 29.54 -8.23
C VAL A 693 -10.59 28.96 -6.99
N THR A 694 -10.11 27.71 -7.04
CA THR A 694 -9.39 27.08 -5.93
C THR A 694 -8.13 27.86 -5.56
N LYS A 695 -7.36 28.34 -6.54
CA LYS A 695 -6.19 29.21 -6.29
C LYS A 695 -6.59 30.55 -5.67
N GLN A 696 -7.73 31.11 -6.06
CA GLN A 696 -8.25 32.35 -5.49
C GLN A 696 -8.74 32.16 -4.06
N CYS A 697 -9.49 31.08 -3.76
CA CYS A 697 -9.89 30.72 -2.41
C CYS A 697 -8.68 30.50 -1.50
N ALA A 698 -7.64 29.82 -1.99
CA ALA A 698 -6.40 29.62 -1.22
C ALA A 698 -5.65 30.93 -0.91
N LYS A 699 -5.72 31.94 -1.79
CA LYS A 699 -5.17 33.28 -1.53
C LYS A 699 -5.98 34.01 -0.47
N LEU A 700 -7.31 34.01 -0.58
CA LEU A 700 -8.20 34.64 0.39
C LEU A 700 -8.08 34.00 1.78
N ILE A 701 -7.96 32.67 1.88
CA ILE A 701 -7.70 31.97 3.15
C ILE A 701 -6.39 32.48 3.79
N LYS A 702 -5.33 32.65 3.00
CA LYS A 702 -4.06 33.18 3.52
C LYS A 702 -4.20 34.63 3.99
N GLU A 703 -4.94 35.47 3.28
CA GLU A 703 -5.22 36.86 3.68
C GLU A 703 -6.04 36.92 4.98
N VAL A 704 -7.07 36.09 5.14
CA VAL A 704 -7.91 36.02 6.35
C VAL A 704 -7.08 35.58 7.57
N ARG A 705 -6.22 34.57 7.42
CA ARG A 705 -5.33 34.11 8.49
C ARG A 705 -4.25 35.13 8.86
N LEU A 706 -3.72 35.87 7.88
CA LEU A 706 -2.79 36.97 8.12
C LEU A 706 -3.43 38.14 8.88
N LEU A 707 -4.67 38.51 8.54
CA LEU A 707 -5.39 39.60 9.23
C LEU A 707 -5.76 39.26 10.68
N LYS A 708 -5.90 37.97 11.02
CA LYS A 708 -6.23 37.50 12.38
C LYS A 708 -5.01 37.11 13.22
N ASP A 709 -3.81 37.18 12.66
CA ASP A 709 -2.53 36.79 13.28
C ASP A 709 -2.52 35.37 13.88
N THR A 710 -3.22 34.45 13.20
CA THR A 710 -3.34 33.03 13.60
C THR A 710 -2.84 32.12 12.49
N LYS A 711 -2.06 31.09 12.84
CA LYS A 711 -1.63 30.06 11.89
C LYS A 711 -2.67 28.95 11.69
N ASP A 712 -3.55 28.77 12.67
CA ASP A 712 -4.57 27.73 12.70
C ASP A 712 -5.83 28.15 11.93
N GLU A 713 -6.66 27.16 11.58
CA GLU A 713 -7.93 27.39 10.90
C GLU A 713 -8.84 28.27 11.74
N THR A 714 -9.33 29.35 11.12
CA THR A 714 -10.27 30.28 11.76
C THR A 714 -11.65 29.63 11.88
N LEU A 715 -12.44 30.00 12.88
CA LEU A 715 -13.79 29.48 13.07
C LEU A 715 -14.69 29.76 11.86
N GLU A 716 -14.45 30.86 11.16
CA GLU A 716 -15.14 31.23 9.92
C GLU A 716 -14.77 30.29 8.76
N GLU A 717 -13.51 29.85 8.65
CA GLU A 717 -13.12 28.83 7.67
C GLU A 717 -13.77 27.48 7.96
N GLN A 718 -13.92 27.11 9.24
CA GLN A 718 -14.61 25.89 9.65
C GLN A 718 -16.12 25.97 9.35
N ASP A 719 -16.78 27.12 9.60
CA ASP A 719 -18.20 27.31 9.25
C ASP A 719 -18.42 27.29 7.73
N ILE A 720 -17.53 27.92 6.94
CA ILE A 720 -17.61 27.89 5.47
C ILE A 720 -17.45 26.47 4.96
N LYS A 721 -16.45 25.71 5.44
CA LYS A 721 -16.27 24.30 5.06
C LYS A 721 -17.47 23.45 5.48
N LEU A 722 -18.03 23.66 6.67
CA LEU A 722 -19.22 22.95 7.12
C LEU A 722 -20.43 23.26 6.22
N ARG A 723 -20.57 24.51 5.78
CA ARG A 723 -21.65 24.94 4.88
C ARG A 723 -21.46 24.38 3.47
N GLU A 724 -20.22 24.34 2.96
CA GLU A 724 -19.87 23.68 1.70
C GLU A 724 -20.20 22.18 1.76
N VAL A 725 -19.81 21.49 2.83
CA VAL A 725 -20.12 20.06 3.01
C VAL A 725 -21.63 19.82 3.10
N LYS A 726 -22.38 20.65 3.84
CA LYS A 726 -23.85 20.58 3.90
C LYS A 726 -24.49 20.82 2.54
N GLN A 727 -23.97 21.77 1.77
CA GLN A 727 -24.48 22.07 0.44
C GLN A 727 -24.14 20.95 -0.56
N LEU A 728 -22.95 20.35 -0.48
CA LEU A 728 -22.56 19.20 -1.28
C LEU A 728 -23.45 17.98 -0.98
N HIS A 729 -23.69 17.66 0.29
CA HIS A 729 -24.64 16.59 0.65
C HIS A 729 -26.03 16.86 0.10
N LYS A 730 -26.52 18.10 0.20
CA LYS A 730 -27.82 18.47 -0.36
C LYS A 730 -27.88 18.28 -1.88
N ILE A 731 -26.83 18.65 -2.62
CA ILE A 731 -26.76 18.45 -4.08
C ILE A 731 -26.70 16.96 -4.42
N ILE A 732 -25.92 16.18 -3.67
CA ILE A 732 -25.83 14.73 -3.86
C ILE A 732 -27.17 14.06 -3.60
N ASP A 733 -27.87 14.45 -2.53
CA ASP A 733 -29.21 13.94 -2.21
C ASP A 733 -30.22 14.30 -3.31
N GLU A 734 -30.18 15.54 -3.84
CA GLU A 734 -31.00 15.96 -4.99
C GLU A 734 -30.69 15.13 -6.25
N MET A 735 -29.41 14.92 -6.58
CA MET A 735 -29.01 14.08 -7.71
C MET A 735 -29.43 12.62 -7.54
N LEU A 736 -29.32 12.07 -6.33
CA LEU A 736 -29.76 10.70 -6.03
C LEU A 736 -31.26 10.56 -6.20
N VAL A 737 -32.04 11.55 -5.75
CA VAL A 737 -33.50 11.58 -5.94
C VAL A 737 -33.85 11.63 -7.44
N ASP A 738 -33.18 12.47 -8.23
CA ASP A 738 -33.42 12.56 -9.68
C ASP A 738 -33.09 11.25 -10.40
N ILE A 739 -31.97 10.60 -10.05
CA ILE A 739 -31.57 9.30 -10.63
C ILE A 739 -32.56 8.20 -10.26
N ILE A 740 -33.04 8.18 -9.01
CA ILE A 740 -34.06 7.25 -8.53
C ILE A 740 -35.38 7.46 -9.26
N GLN A 741 -35.75 8.71 -9.55
CA GLN A 741 -36.99 9.06 -10.23
C GLN A 741 -36.95 8.72 -11.73
N ASP A 742 -35.79 8.87 -12.37
CA ASP A 742 -35.62 8.61 -13.80
C ASP A 742 -35.37 7.12 -14.12
N ASN A 743 -34.92 6.31 -13.15
CA ASN A 743 -34.54 4.90 -13.38
C ASN A 743 -35.06 3.96 -12.28
N ALA A 744 -36.24 3.38 -12.50
CA ALA A 744 -36.92 2.49 -11.54
C ALA A 744 -36.10 1.24 -11.14
N GLU A 745 -35.29 0.70 -12.05
CA GLU A 745 -34.42 -0.46 -11.76
C GLU A 745 -33.26 -0.10 -10.82
N ILE A 746 -32.69 1.10 -10.98
CA ILE A 746 -31.57 1.59 -10.16
C ILE A 746 -32.05 1.91 -8.74
N SER A 747 -33.30 2.36 -8.58
CA SER A 747 -33.93 2.59 -7.28
C SER A 747 -33.85 1.35 -6.36
N VAL A 748 -34.17 0.17 -6.89
CA VAL A 748 -34.17 -1.09 -6.10
C VAL A 748 -32.75 -1.45 -5.67
N ILE A 749 -31.78 -1.25 -6.56
CA ILE A 749 -30.36 -1.52 -6.31
C ILE A 749 -29.81 -0.58 -5.24
N LEU A 750 -30.04 0.74 -5.37
CA LEU A 750 -29.61 1.74 -4.40
C LEU A 750 -30.24 1.50 -3.03
N GLN A 751 -31.54 1.18 -3.00
CA GLN A 751 -32.24 0.85 -1.75
C GLN A 751 -31.62 -0.36 -1.05
N THR A 752 -31.19 -1.38 -1.80
CA THR A 752 -30.50 -2.55 -1.24
C THR A 752 -29.15 -2.17 -0.64
N TYR A 753 -28.34 -1.37 -1.33
CA TYR A 753 -27.01 -0.94 -0.85
C TYR A 753 -27.07 0.00 0.36
N PHE A 754 -28.03 0.94 0.38
CA PHE A 754 -28.24 1.83 1.52
C PHE A 754 -28.70 1.05 2.75
N GLN A 755 -29.58 0.06 2.58
CA GLN A 755 -30.04 -0.82 3.65
C GLN A 755 -28.93 -1.72 4.20
N GLN A 756 -28.04 -2.24 3.35
CA GLN A 756 -26.85 -2.98 3.79
C GLN A 756 -25.87 -2.12 4.60
N SER A 757 -25.81 -0.82 4.30
CA SER A 757 -24.91 0.13 4.96
C SER A 757 -25.52 0.80 6.20
N GLY A 758 -26.78 0.49 6.53
CA GLY A 758 -27.50 1.08 7.66
C GLY A 758 -27.84 2.57 7.49
N LEU A 759 -27.92 3.05 6.24
CA LEU A 759 -28.26 4.43 5.90
C LEU A 759 -29.66 4.49 5.28
N GLU A 760 -30.43 5.53 5.59
CA GLU A 760 -31.74 5.76 4.97
C GLU A 760 -31.58 6.42 3.60
N LEU A 761 -32.36 5.97 2.62
CA LEU A 761 -32.32 6.52 1.27
C LEU A 761 -32.90 7.94 1.28
N PRO A 762 -32.26 8.95 0.64
CA PRO A 762 -32.76 10.31 0.63
C PRO A 762 -34.17 10.38 0.03
N THR A 763 -35.18 10.62 0.86
CA THR A 763 -36.55 10.88 0.40
C THR A 763 -36.74 12.38 0.21
N SER A 764 -37.41 12.79 -0.87
CA SER A 764 -37.67 14.19 -1.17
C SER A 764 -38.31 14.91 0.03
N SER A 765 -37.52 15.72 0.73
CA SER A 765 -38.04 16.53 1.83
C SER A 765 -39.05 17.52 1.26
N THR A 766 -40.29 17.37 1.71
CA THR A 766 -41.43 18.18 1.31
C THR A 766 -41.15 19.64 1.66
N LYS A 767 -41.17 20.53 0.66
CA LYS A 767 -41.23 21.98 0.88
C LYS A 767 -42.39 22.28 1.83
N GLY A 768 -42.08 22.86 2.99
CA GLY A 768 -43.04 23.17 4.04
C GLY A 768 -44.21 24.02 3.52
N SER A 769 -45.41 23.44 3.58
CA SER A 769 -46.68 24.15 3.48
C SER A 769 -47.00 24.79 4.83
N ARG A 770 -47.05 26.13 4.88
CA ARG A 770 -47.87 26.85 5.87
C ARG A 770 -49.23 27.10 5.23
N HIS A 771 -50.26 26.57 5.88
CA HIS A 771 -51.68 26.72 5.54
C HIS A 771 -52.13 28.18 5.36
N SER A 772 -53.00 28.43 4.36
CA SER A 772 -54.46 28.56 4.57
C SER A 772 -55.15 29.52 3.57
N SER A 773 -56.12 28.95 2.85
CA SER A 773 -57.46 29.47 2.54
C SER A 773 -57.69 30.85 1.87
N ARG A 774 -58.22 30.80 0.64
CA ARG A 774 -59.46 31.45 0.11
C ARG A 774 -59.28 31.56 -1.42
N SER A 775 -59.88 30.70 -2.24
CA SER A 775 -61.26 30.77 -2.80
C SER A 775 -61.57 32.13 -3.46
N PRO A 776 -62.19 32.20 -4.66
CA PRO A 776 -63.38 31.39 -4.96
C PRO A 776 -63.58 30.95 -6.44
N SER A 777 -64.60 30.09 -6.64
CA SER A 777 -65.62 30.08 -7.73
C SER A 777 -65.21 30.59 -9.13
N GLN A 778 -65.52 29.95 -10.25
CA GLN A 778 -66.72 29.19 -10.58
C GLN A 778 -66.61 28.70 -12.05
N THR A 779 -67.22 27.55 -12.32
CA THR A 779 -67.98 27.20 -13.55
C THR A 779 -67.32 27.10 -14.92
N SER A 780 -67.68 25.98 -15.58
CA SER A 780 -68.02 25.80 -17.00
C SER A 780 -66.88 25.89 -18.02
N LEU A 781 -66.72 25.02 -19.01
CA LEU A 781 -67.50 23.89 -19.52
C LEU A 781 -66.61 23.14 -20.54
N LEU A 782 -66.80 21.81 -20.57
CA LEU A 782 -66.80 20.93 -21.75
C LEU A 782 -65.49 20.66 -22.50
N SER A 783 -64.85 19.59 -22.03
CA SER A 783 -64.39 18.49 -22.89
C SER A 783 -65.60 17.73 -23.46
N ALA A 784 -65.59 17.52 -24.79
CA ALA A 784 -66.36 16.53 -25.53
C ALA A 784 -65.35 15.81 -26.43
N ARG A 785 -65.15 14.50 -26.36
CA ARG A 785 -66.00 13.40 -26.86
C ARG A 785 -65.54 12.11 -26.17
N SER A 786 -66.39 11.41 -25.42
CA SER A 786 -67.36 10.39 -25.86
C SER A 786 -66.74 9.18 -26.59
N SER A 787 -66.57 8.10 -25.85
CA SER A 787 -66.62 6.71 -26.30
C SER A 787 -68.08 6.20 -26.29
N LYS A 788 -68.51 5.61 -27.41
CA LYS A 788 -69.80 4.89 -27.63
C LYS A 788 -69.57 4.00 -28.86
N SER A 789 -69.34 2.69 -28.75
CA SER A 789 -70.28 1.56 -28.58
C SER A 789 -71.30 1.34 -29.72
N THR A 790 -71.09 0.22 -30.44
CA THR A 790 -72.03 -0.80 -30.98
C THR A 790 -71.13 -1.88 -31.62
N SER A 791 -70.94 -3.10 -31.10
CA SER A 791 -71.85 -4.26 -30.96
C SER A 791 -72.29 -4.90 -32.28
N THR A 792 -71.72 -6.07 -32.57
CA THR A 792 -72.38 -7.40 -32.77
C THR A 792 -71.24 -8.40 -32.97
N SER A 793 -70.91 -9.36 -32.09
CA SER A 793 -71.65 -10.51 -31.53
C SER A 793 -71.17 -11.82 -32.18
N ALA A 794 -70.64 -12.70 -31.32
CA ALA A 794 -70.64 -14.17 -31.38
C ALA A 794 -69.91 -14.87 -32.56
N SER A 795 -69.19 -15.98 -32.41
CA SER A 795 -69.06 -16.94 -31.31
C SER A 795 -67.88 -17.88 -31.57
N GLN A 796 -67.39 -18.48 -30.48
CA GLN A 796 -66.53 -19.67 -30.39
C GLN A 796 -66.89 -20.75 -31.43
N THR A 797 -65.89 -21.47 -31.95
CA THR A 797 -65.64 -22.90 -31.66
C THR A 797 -64.53 -23.49 -32.53
N SER A 798 -63.97 -24.55 -31.97
CA SER A 798 -62.91 -25.44 -32.43
C SER A 798 -63.22 -26.29 -33.69
N ILE A 799 -62.15 -26.65 -34.40
CA ILE A 799 -61.88 -27.89 -35.18
C ILE A 799 -62.51 -28.05 -36.60
N LYS A 800 -61.61 -28.49 -37.52
CA LYS A 800 -61.75 -29.30 -38.77
C LYS A 800 -61.92 -28.62 -40.16
N VAL A 801 -60.83 -28.75 -40.95
CA VAL A 801 -60.67 -29.55 -42.21
C VAL A 801 -61.44 -29.18 -43.50
N LEU A 802 -60.68 -29.12 -44.62
CA LEU A 802 -61.03 -29.21 -46.08
C LEU A 802 -61.88 -28.03 -46.62
N GLU A 803 -61.77 -27.49 -47.84
CA GLU A 803 -61.19 -27.89 -49.13
C GLU A 803 -61.17 -26.68 -50.11
N LEU A 804 -60.24 -26.70 -51.09
CA LEU A 804 -60.27 -26.16 -52.48
C LEU A 804 -61.11 -24.90 -52.84
N SER A 805 -60.48 -23.88 -53.43
CA SER A 805 -60.50 -23.63 -54.90
C SER A 805 -60.03 -22.21 -55.32
N PHE A 806 -59.24 -22.17 -56.40
CA PHE A 806 -58.84 -21.05 -57.28
C PHE A 806 -60.08 -20.35 -57.93
N PRO A 807 -59.99 -19.15 -58.57
CA PRO A 807 -59.03 -18.84 -59.65
C PRO A 807 -58.63 -17.36 -59.97
N ALA A 808 -57.61 -17.29 -60.85
CA ALA A 808 -57.39 -16.37 -61.99
C ALA A 808 -56.92 -14.90 -61.82
N SER A 809 -55.76 -14.67 -62.44
CA SER A 809 -55.14 -13.49 -63.10
C SER A 809 -56.08 -12.74 -64.10
N PRO A 810 -55.69 -11.77 -64.99
CA PRO A 810 -54.32 -11.38 -65.44
C PRO A 810 -54.10 -9.89 -65.90
N LEU A 811 -52.92 -9.66 -66.54
CA LEU A 811 -52.56 -8.64 -67.58
C LEU A 811 -52.10 -7.23 -67.10
N THR A 812 -51.15 -6.48 -67.68
CA THR A 812 -50.26 -6.57 -68.88
C THR A 812 -49.35 -5.32 -68.94
N GLY A 813 -48.13 -5.47 -69.53
CA GLY A 813 -47.45 -4.48 -70.40
C GLY A 813 -46.84 -3.23 -69.72
N SER A 814 -45.77 -2.60 -70.19
CA SER A 814 -45.02 -2.69 -71.45
C SER A 814 -43.67 -1.96 -71.33
N THR A 815 -42.76 -2.41 -72.18
CA THR A 815 -41.42 -1.96 -72.57
C THR A 815 -41.26 -0.48 -72.95
N SER A 816 -40.12 0.15 -72.64
CA SER A 816 -39.37 1.04 -73.56
C SER A 816 -37.97 1.44 -73.04
N ARG A 817 -36.94 1.06 -73.81
CA ARG A 817 -35.57 1.65 -73.94
C ARG A 817 -35.69 3.09 -74.56
N PRO A 818 -34.63 3.89 -74.87
CA PRO A 818 -33.17 3.71 -74.73
C PRO A 818 -32.32 4.98 -74.38
N THR A 819 -30.99 4.82 -74.37
CA THR A 819 -29.91 5.81 -74.73
C THR A 819 -29.76 7.07 -73.83
N SER A 820 -28.60 7.66 -73.55
CA SER A 820 -27.30 7.77 -74.21
C SER A 820 -26.24 8.27 -73.20
N ALA A 821 -24.98 8.12 -73.59
CA ALA A 821 -23.78 8.37 -72.80
C ALA A 821 -23.44 9.85 -72.52
N SER A 822 -22.59 10.00 -71.50
CA SER A 822 -21.38 10.85 -71.41
C SER A 822 -21.41 12.32 -70.98
N SER A 823 -20.34 12.64 -70.23
CA SER A 823 -19.73 13.94 -69.87
C SER A 823 -20.27 14.60 -68.59
N ALA A 824 -19.51 14.57 -67.47
CA ALA A 824 -18.35 15.42 -67.14
C ALA A 824 -18.79 16.89 -66.95
N SER A 825 -18.43 17.66 -65.93
CA SER A 825 -17.47 17.58 -64.84
C SER A 825 -17.65 18.89 -64.05
N SER A 826 -17.44 18.92 -62.73
CA SER A 826 -17.02 20.17 -62.07
C SER A 826 -16.08 19.88 -60.92
N THR A 827 -14.81 20.07 -61.23
CA THR A 827 -13.65 20.08 -60.34
C THR A 827 -13.51 21.45 -59.64
N GLY A 828 -12.89 21.43 -58.46
CA GLY A 828 -12.30 22.60 -57.82
C GLY A 828 -12.21 22.38 -56.30
N LYS A 829 -11.12 22.69 -55.60
CA LYS A 829 -9.89 23.37 -55.96
C LYS A 829 -8.97 23.23 -54.73
N SER A 830 -7.71 22.85 -54.95
CA SER A 830 -6.61 23.09 -54.01
C SER A 830 -5.79 24.26 -54.53
N ARG A 831 -5.42 25.22 -53.67
CA ARG A 831 -4.04 25.76 -53.58
C ARG A 831 -3.90 26.87 -52.52
N LYS A 832 -2.90 26.65 -51.63
CA LYS A 832 -1.71 27.49 -51.29
C LYS A 832 -1.94 29.00 -51.02
N THR A 833 -1.31 29.72 -50.09
CA THR A 833 -0.10 29.59 -49.23
C THR A 833 0.05 30.94 -48.51
N LYS A 834 0.56 31.00 -47.26
CA LYS A 834 1.62 31.95 -46.79
C LYS A 834 1.79 31.93 -45.26
N LYS A 835 3.07 31.99 -44.86
CA LYS A 835 3.71 32.12 -43.54
C LYS A 835 3.62 30.95 -42.57
#